data_AF-A0A351AH20-F1
#
_entry.id   AF-A0A351AH20-F1
#
_cell.length_a   1.000
_cell.length_b   1.000
_cell.length_c   1.000
_cell.angle_alpha   90.00
_cell.angle_beta   90.00
_cell.angle_gamma   90.00
#
_symmetry.space_group_name_H-M   'P 1'
#
loop_
_entity.id
_entity.type
_entity.pdbx_description
1 polymer ?
#
loop_
_entity_poly.entity_id
_entity_poly.type
_entity_poly.pdbx_seq_one_letter_code
_entity_poly.pdbx_strand_id
1 'polypeptide(L)'
;MANRVYGETISRAVARTVALSTVLAGVMAMSPARTVFYVAPSGNDSYNGLSATYTGASGPKRTINSALAEIRNLRQTNRLAPDGAEIVVRPGTYSLREDRVDITSADSGTANSPLIIRAEITGTAILDGAQRVTRWVRPSLTELEVLTPEARQRVYVGLLDQRVFPNLGQLEAWQAQNENHTNRLPTAPEVFEGNERMNLAQWPNTGTGAAVTGISPNNTRDIPAITANLTGFRTPSGTPDVWTVGDYTKRSFHENMERVSAWNPQTGEVVYDLTGPDKAFGSRHPENQYPESHPNYVSRVRFVNSLYELDSPGEYYIDRTNRKIFVWLNNPDNRRNVAISLVQGGIVSIDNASHVTVKGLVLQRGRHDGVRVTDSRNITVEDMTVTNVGAAGVRMLASSDSVVRRANITEVGGTGIHVEAGDRATLRSGNVVVEQNEISRTGRVQRFWRPGIHLKGVGLVARNNYVSDLPHSAITFDGNLHLIEKNVIRNTGQDATDTGAIYANHDWTEWGTRVEYNVIEGHARRMDSAFFNPAIYLDGASSGWTIKGNVFKSCDVGVFVLGGHNNTIVDNVASDCYASLLIYAFESSNPQAYLAGWRTLASRAPYSSSVWQTTFPGLSALLARPDSELMIPRNNVVRNFVTFQSRRGSLLTGKSWWDNPVLITPSVTATNENQVTGMLTTRDASMFENAFANDFRPRAGTPAAELGFSPVAPNQAGRTDNSTVLRSNARVGW
;
A
#
# COMPACT_ATOMS: atom_id res chain seq x y z
N MET A 1 16.45 -32.23 72.79
CA MET A 1 16.78 -33.67 72.67
C MET A 1 17.43 -33.85 71.29
N ALA A 2 18.77 -33.88 71.23
CA ALA A 2 19.59 -35.05 70.88
C ALA A 2 19.45 -35.40 69.37
N ASN A 3 20.47 -35.52 68.52
CA ASN A 3 21.90 -35.83 68.63
C ASN A 3 22.58 -35.44 67.29
N ARG A 4 23.71 -34.71 67.30
CA ARG A 4 25.12 -35.17 67.22
C ARG A 4 25.64 -35.55 65.81
N VAL A 5 26.51 -34.74 65.18
CA VAL A 5 28.03 -34.73 65.12
C VAL A 5 28.57 -35.74 64.08
N TYR A 6 29.51 -35.47 63.15
CA TYR A 6 30.93 -35.05 63.22
C TYR A 6 31.43 -34.74 61.79
N GLY A 7 32.47 -33.94 61.51
CA GLY A 7 33.50 -33.25 62.30
C GLY A 7 34.47 -32.60 61.28
N GLU A 8 34.81 -31.32 61.46
CA GLU A 8 36.18 -30.80 61.78
C GLU A 8 37.19 -30.79 60.60
N THR A 9 37.99 -29.75 60.32
CA THR A 9 38.79 -28.93 61.27
C THR A 9 39.49 -27.73 60.56
N ILE A 10 39.58 -26.57 61.25
CA ILE A 10 40.79 -25.69 61.47
C ILE A 10 41.35 -24.87 60.26
N SER A 11 41.74 -23.57 60.30
CA SER A 11 42.07 -22.60 61.36
C SER A 11 42.37 -21.17 60.82
N ARG A 12 41.98 -20.14 61.60
CA ARG A 12 42.65 -18.82 61.93
C ARG A 12 42.98 -17.84 60.79
N ALA A 13 42.92 -16.50 60.93
CA ALA A 13 42.91 -15.61 62.08
C ALA A 13 42.22 -14.26 61.74
N VAL A 14 41.60 -13.66 62.76
CA VAL A 14 41.09 -12.28 62.80
C VAL A 14 42.07 -11.42 63.60
N ALA A 15 42.43 -10.24 63.08
CA ALA A 15 42.48 -8.95 63.78
C ALA A 15 43.60 -8.04 63.23
N ARG A 16 43.22 -7.03 62.44
CA ARG A 16 43.71 -5.65 62.57
C ARG A 16 42.76 -4.70 61.84
N THR A 17 42.00 -3.96 62.64
CA THR A 17 41.04 -2.92 62.26
C THR A 17 41.73 -1.56 62.32
N VAL A 18 41.22 -0.62 61.51
CA VAL A 18 41.47 0.84 61.51
C VAL A 18 42.66 1.33 60.69
N ALA A 19 42.47 1.39 59.37
CA ALA A 19 42.90 2.49 58.49
C ALA A 19 42.62 2.12 57.02
N LEU A 20 41.36 2.22 56.58
CA LEU A 20 41.03 2.44 55.16
C LEU A 20 39.58 2.94 55.02
N SER A 21 39.30 4.10 55.62
CA SER A 21 38.00 4.79 55.53
C SER A 21 38.10 6.05 54.66
N THR A 22 38.90 6.01 53.60
CA THR A 22 39.02 7.08 52.59
C THR A 22 39.68 6.50 51.32
N VAL A 23 38.88 5.82 50.49
CA VAL A 23 38.81 5.92 49.01
C VAL A 23 37.64 5.01 48.60
N LEU A 24 36.41 5.47 48.80
CA LEU A 24 35.29 5.05 47.96
C LEU A 24 34.72 6.32 47.30
N ALA A 25 35.64 7.08 46.69
CA ALA A 25 35.29 8.11 45.74
C ALA A 25 34.79 7.40 44.48
N GLY A 26 33.52 7.59 44.17
CA GLY A 26 32.99 7.66 42.82
C GLY A 26 33.38 6.53 41.86
N VAL A 27 32.68 5.41 41.94
CA VAL A 27 32.25 4.73 40.71
C VAL A 27 30.74 4.52 40.83
N MET A 28 29.98 5.60 40.61
CA MET A 28 28.77 5.40 39.83
C MET A 28 29.28 4.78 38.53
N ALA A 29 29.16 3.47 38.37
CA ALA A 29 29.25 2.86 37.07
C ALA A 29 28.09 3.47 36.28
N MET A 30 28.36 4.59 35.59
CA MET A 30 27.56 4.96 34.44
C MET A 30 27.66 3.75 33.53
N SER A 31 26.60 2.93 33.53
CA SER A 31 26.43 1.91 32.48
C SER A 31 26.75 2.61 31.16
N PRO A 32 27.65 2.07 30.32
CA PRO A 32 28.06 2.77 29.12
C PRO A 32 26.81 2.99 28.28
N ALA A 33 26.41 4.26 28.18
CA ALA A 33 25.39 4.69 27.24
C ALA A 33 25.79 4.16 25.85
N ARG A 34 24.79 3.87 25.02
CA ARG A 34 24.97 3.51 23.61
C ARG A 34 26.05 4.37 22.95
N THR A 35 26.79 3.80 22.00
CA THR A 35 27.67 4.62 21.17
C THR A 35 26.81 5.52 20.28
N VAL A 36 26.79 6.82 20.58
CA VAL A 36 25.97 7.81 19.86
C VAL A 36 26.78 8.49 18.77
N PHE A 37 26.25 8.47 17.55
CA PHE A 37 26.71 9.21 16.39
C PHE A 37 25.71 10.30 16.03
N TYR A 38 26.22 11.46 15.61
CA TYR A 38 25.42 12.58 15.14
C TYR A 38 25.63 12.78 13.64
N VAL A 39 24.54 13.03 12.93
CA VAL A 39 24.53 13.31 11.49
C VAL A 39 23.82 14.64 11.25
N ALA A 40 24.40 15.55 10.45
CA ALA A 40 23.87 16.90 10.20
C ALA A 40 24.06 17.31 8.72
N PRO A 41 23.17 18.13 8.13
CA PRO A 41 23.36 18.58 6.74
C PRO A 41 24.66 19.37 6.53
N SER A 42 25.06 20.14 7.55
CA SER A 42 26.33 20.87 7.61
C SER A 42 27.49 20.03 8.15
N GLY A 43 27.32 18.72 8.31
CA GLY A 43 28.34 17.80 8.80
C GLY A 43 29.47 17.54 7.81
N ASN A 44 30.46 16.75 8.24
CA ASN A 44 31.55 16.30 7.41
C ASN A 44 31.85 14.82 7.69
N ASP A 45 31.90 13.98 6.66
CA ASP A 45 32.12 12.54 6.83
C ASP A 45 33.54 12.20 7.29
N SER A 46 34.48 13.15 7.23
CA SER A 46 35.79 13.04 7.86
C SER A 46 35.76 13.24 9.38
N TYR A 47 34.67 13.73 9.96
CA TYR A 47 34.54 13.85 11.42
C TYR A 47 34.26 12.51 12.08
N ASN A 48 34.62 12.41 13.38
CA ASN A 48 34.38 11.20 14.17
C ASN A 48 32.89 10.91 14.39
N GLY A 49 32.00 11.91 14.30
CA GLY A 49 30.56 11.74 14.50
C GLY A 49 30.12 11.64 15.96
N LEU A 50 31.04 11.62 16.93
CA LEU A 50 30.72 11.36 18.36
C LEU A 50 30.26 12.60 19.13
N SER A 51 30.15 13.76 18.48
CA SER A 51 29.68 15.01 19.10
C SER A 51 28.74 15.75 18.17
N ALA A 52 27.69 16.37 18.75
CA ALA A 52 26.82 17.30 18.05
C ALA A 52 27.48 18.67 17.81
N THR A 53 28.55 18.99 18.54
CA THR A 53 29.29 20.25 18.45
C THR A 53 30.48 20.13 17.50
N TYR A 54 30.76 21.22 16.78
CA TYR A 54 31.87 21.30 15.84
C TYR A 54 33.13 21.79 16.57
N THR A 55 34.10 20.90 16.80
CA THR A 55 35.39 21.23 17.42
C THR A 55 36.54 20.51 16.73
N GLY A 56 37.35 21.24 15.94
CA GLY A 56 38.47 20.67 15.20
C GLY A 56 38.02 19.60 14.21
N ALA A 57 38.50 18.36 14.38
CA ALA A 57 38.10 17.18 13.59
C ALA A 57 36.93 16.38 14.22
N SER A 58 36.30 16.90 15.28
CA SER A 58 35.11 16.32 15.90
C SER A 58 33.87 17.13 15.58
N GLY A 59 32.77 16.43 15.33
CA GLY A 59 31.49 17.00 14.93
C GLY A 59 30.61 15.96 14.24
N PRO A 60 29.38 16.35 13.85
CA PRO A 60 28.46 15.44 13.21
C PRO A 60 28.97 15.03 11.81
N LYS A 61 28.77 13.77 11.47
CA LYS A 61 28.97 13.29 10.10
C LYS A 61 27.96 13.93 9.14
N ARG A 62 28.24 13.91 7.84
CA ARG A 62 27.33 14.44 6.83
C ARG A 62 26.27 13.40 6.44
N THR A 63 26.65 12.13 6.38
CA THR A 63 25.79 11.04 5.90
C THR A 63 25.57 9.98 6.98
N ILE A 64 24.41 9.32 6.92
CA ILE A 64 24.10 8.16 7.76
C ILE A 64 25.04 7.00 7.41
N ASN A 65 25.34 6.79 6.12
CA ASN A 65 26.25 5.74 5.66
C ASN A 65 27.65 5.86 6.28
N SER A 66 28.18 7.07 6.44
CA SER A 66 29.47 7.26 7.11
C SER A 66 29.41 6.93 8.61
N ALA A 67 28.28 7.19 9.28
CA ALA A 67 28.09 6.79 10.68
C ALA A 67 27.97 5.27 10.81
N LEU A 68 27.24 4.60 9.90
CA LEU A 68 27.17 3.14 9.83
C LEU A 68 28.56 2.52 9.61
N ALA A 69 29.38 3.09 8.72
CA ALA A 69 30.74 2.62 8.49
C ALA A 69 31.60 2.67 9.77
N GLU A 70 31.47 3.71 10.58
CA GLU A 70 32.19 3.81 11.86
C GLU A 70 31.65 2.81 12.90
N ILE A 71 30.33 2.59 12.96
CA ILE A 71 29.73 1.58 13.84
C ILE A 71 30.26 0.18 13.47
N ARG A 72 30.35 -0.14 12.18
CA ARG A 72 30.93 -1.41 11.69
C ARG A 72 32.38 -1.56 12.15
N ASN A 73 33.19 -0.51 12.03
CA ASN A 73 34.57 -0.49 12.50
C ASN A 73 34.68 -0.71 14.03
N LEU A 74 33.88 0.00 14.83
CA LEU A 74 33.86 -0.17 16.28
C LEU A 74 33.41 -1.57 16.70
N ARG A 75 32.48 -2.17 15.97
CA ARG A 75 32.03 -3.54 16.21
C ARG A 75 33.13 -4.56 15.89
N GLN A 76 33.79 -4.43 14.74
CA GLN A 76 34.90 -5.31 14.34
C GLN A 76 36.09 -5.24 15.31
N THR A 77 36.28 -4.08 15.96
CA THR A 77 37.38 -3.86 16.91
C THR A 77 36.98 -4.08 18.37
N ASN A 78 35.77 -4.58 18.66
CA ASN A 78 35.24 -4.78 20.02
C ASN A 78 35.24 -3.49 20.88
N ARG A 79 35.02 -2.34 20.24
CA ARG A 79 34.99 -1.00 20.84
C ARG A 79 33.61 -0.37 20.86
N LEU A 80 32.60 -1.04 20.31
CA LEU A 80 31.21 -0.60 20.39
C LEU A 80 30.69 -0.79 21.83
N ALA A 81 29.87 0.15 22.31
CA ALA A 81 29.25 0.04 23.62
C ALA A 81 28.39 -1.24 23.74
N PRO A 82 28.36 -1.91 24.92
CA PRO A 82 27.54 -3.09 25.15
C PRO A 82 26.06 -2.91 24.79
N ASP A 83 25.49 -1.73 25.07
CA ASP A 83 24.07 -1.40 24.86
C ASP A 83 23.73 -1.06 23.39
N GLY A 84 24.71 -1.12 22.49
CA GLY A 84 24.53 -0.93 21.05
C GLY A 84 24.88 0.46 20.55
N ALA A 85 24.33 0.81 19.40
CA ALA A 85 24.65 2.03 18.67
C ALA A 85 23.41 2.86 18.38
N GLU A 86 23.58 4.18 18.37
CA GLU A 86 22.51 5.12 18.05
C GLU A 86 23.02 6.18 17.08
N ILE A 87 22.31 6.39 15.96
CA ILE A 87 22.55 7.48 15.02
C ILE A 87 21.43 8.52 15.21
N VAL A 88 21.80 9.71 15.67
CA VAL A 88 20.93 10.87 15.86
C VAL A 88 21.06 11.78 14.63
N VAL A 89 20.01 11.83 13.83
CA VAL A 89 19.93 12.63 12.61
C VAL A 89 19.30 13.98 12.93
N ARG A 90 20.08 15.05 12.78
CA ARG A 90 19.67 16.41 13.15
C ARG A 90 18.69 17.02 12.15
N PRO A 91 17.95 18.08 12.53
CA PRO A 91 17.02 18.74 11.63
C PRO A 91 17.66 19.23 10.33
N GLY A 92 16.91 19.10 9.24
CA GLY A 92 17.25 19.64 7.93
C GLY A 92 17.10 18.62 6.79
N THR A 93 17.40 19.09 5.57
CA THR A 93 17.24 18.29 4.35
C THR A 93 18.58 17.71 3.91
N TYR A 94 18.59 16.39 3.71
CA TYR A 94 19.71 15.60 3.22
C TYR A 94 19.41 15.19 1.78
N SER A 95 20.04 15.86 0.83
CA SER A 95 19.93 15.49 -0.59
C SER A 95 20.74 14.22 -0.84
N LEU A 96 20.07 13.16 -1.26
CA LEU A 96 20.69 11.87 -1.54
C LEU A 96 21.32 11.79 -2.92
N ARG A 97 20.93 12.69 -3.84
CA ARG A 97 21.23 12.61 -5.27
C ARG A 97 20.78 11.24 -5.82
N GLU A 98 21.69 10.30 -6.03
CA GLU A 98 21.39 8.93 -6.47
C GLU A 98 21.65 7.86 -5.39
N ASP A 99 22.17 8.27 -4.22
CA ASP A 99 22.52 7.39 -3.11
C ASP A 99 21.31 7.02 -2.25
N ARG A 100 21.50 6.13 -1.28
CA ARG A 100 20.48 5.68 -0.31
C ARG A 100 21.12 5.29 1.01
N VAL A 101 20.32 5.08 2.06
CA VAL A 101 20.82 4.54 3.33
C VAL A 101 20.84 3.02 3.26
N ASP A 102 22.03 2.42 3.33
CA ASP A 102 22.22 0.97 3.19
C ASP A 102 22.62 0.31 4.51
N ILE A 103 21.70 -0.47 5.07
CA ILE A 103 21.86 -1.26 6.29
C ILE A 103 21.90 -2.74 5.88
N THR A 104 22.94 -3.44 6.33
CA THR A 104 23.25 -4.81 5.91
C THR A 104 23.37 -5.73 7.11
N SER A 105 23.63 -7.01 6.87
CA SER A 105 23.97 -7.97 7.94
C SER A 105 25.10 -7.49 8.86
N ALA A 106 26.08 -6.75 8.33
CA ALA A 106 27.19 -6.18 9.08
C ALA A 106 26.76 -5.13 10.13
N ASP A 107 25.55 -4.58 9.99
CA ASP A 107 24.96 -3.57 10.88
C ASP A 107 24.04 -4.16 11.95
N SER A 108 23.69 -5.45 11.83
CA SER A 108 22.80 -6.15 12.75
C SER A 108 23.17 -5.96 14.21
N GLY A 109 22.19 -5.59 15.03
CA GLY A 109 22.34 -5.58 16.48
C GLY A 109 22.01 -6.93 17.10
N THR A 110 21.83 -6.92 18.42
CA THR A 110 21.19 -7.98 19.18
C THR A 110 20.05 -7.39 20.02
N ALA A 111 19.27 -8.22 20.70
CA ALA A 111 18.24 -7.74 21.62
C ALA A 111 18.80 -6.77 22.70
N ASN A 112 20.04 -7.00 23.14
CA ASN A 112 20.70 -6.18 24.17
C ASN A 112 21.56 -5.04 23.57
N SER A 113 21.95 -5.17 22.29
CA SER A 113 22.85 -4.24 21.61
C SER A 113 22.29 -3.86 20.23
N PRO A 114 21.13 -3.19 20.17
CA PRO A 114 20.47 -2.86 18.90
C PRO A 114 21.20 -1.75 18.13
N LEU A 115 20.88 -1.62 16.85
CA LEU A 115 21.16 -0.41 16.07
C LEU A 115 19.89 0.45 16.01
N ILE A 116 19.99 1.72 16.40
CA ILE A 116 18.90 2.68 16.33
C ILE A 116 19.30 3.86 15.47
N ILE A 117 18.50 4.18 14.46
CA ILE A 117 18.65 5.37 13.62
C ILE A 117 17.40 6.20 13.85
N ARG A 118 17.57 7.41 14.40
CA ARG A 118 16.42 8.27 14.68
C ARG A 118 16.66 9.73 14.32
N ALA A 119 15.58 10.43 14.02
CA ALA A 119 15.60 11.89 14.06
C ALA A 119 15.88 12.40 15.50
N GLU A 120 16.58 13.52 15.60
CA GLU A 120 16.71 14.29 16.82
C GLU A 120 15.34 14.81 17.28
N ILE A 121 14.58 15.36 16.33
CA ILE A 121 13.19 15.79 16.48
C ILE A 121 12.39 15.11 15.37
N THR A 122 11.39 14.29 15.74
CA THR A 122 10.52 13.58 14.80
C THR A 122 9.97 14.51 13.72
N GLY A 123 10.08 14.10 12.45
CA GLY A 123 9.55 14.84 11.30
C GLY A 123 10.45 15.96 10.78
N THR A 124 11.63 16.20 11.35
CA THR A 124 12.50 17.33 10.96
C THR A 124 13.74 16.95 10.16
N ALA A 125 14.14 15.68 10.18
CA ALA A 125 15.23 15.14 9.36
C ALA A 125 14.65 14.55 8.06
N ILE A 126 14.91 15.22 6.94
CA ILE A 126 14.30 14.91 5.64
C ILE A 126 15.35 14.29 4.72
N LEU A 127 15.17 13.01 4.38
CA LEU A 127 15.95 12.32 3.35
C LEU A 127 15.24 12.50 2.00
N ASP A 128 15.87 13.24 1.10
CA ASP A 128 15.26 13.70 -0.13
C ASP A 128 15.93 13.07 -1.36
N GLY A 129 15.16 12.26 -2.08
CA GLY A 129 15.60 11.54 -3.27
C GLY A 129 15.56 12.36 -4.56
N ALA A 130 15.13 13.63 -4.51
CA ALA A 130 15.08 14.50 -5.67
C ALA A 130 16.17 15.57 -5.70
N GLN A 131 16.48 16.02 -6.92
CA GLN A 131 17.47 17.03 -7.19
C GLN A 131 16.83 18.24 -7.87
N ARG A 132 17.14 19.45 -7.36
CA ARG A 132 16.56 20.70 -7.85
C ARG A 132 17.11 21.10 -9.20
N VAL A 133 16.24 21.61 -10.06
CA VAL A 133 16.61 22.23 -11.34
C VAL A 133 16.98 23.70 -11.11
N THR A 134 18.22 24.07 -11.47
CA THR A 134 18.78 25.40 -11.14
C THR A 134 19.01 26.29 -12.34
N ARG A 135 19.15 25.72 -13.54
CA ARG A 135 19.45 26.45 -14.78
C ARG A 135 18.20 26.61 -15.62
N TRP A 136 17.67 27.82 -15.67
CA TRP A 136 16.42 28.15 -16.35
C TRP A 136 16.63 29.11 -17.50
N VAL A 137 15.97 28.83 -18.62
CA VAL A 137 15.92 29.67 -19.82
C VAL A 137 14.48 29.83 -20.32
N ARG A 138 14.29 30.71 -21.30
CA ARG A 138 13.02 30.80 -22.05
C ARG A 138 13.03 29.80 -23.22
N PRO A 139 11.85 29.31 -23.65
CA PRO A 139 11.77 28.47 -24.84
C PRO A 139 12.36 29.15 -26.08
N SER A 140 12.98 28.38 -26.98
CA SER A 140 13.42 28.83 -28.30
C SER A 140 12.22 29.14 -29.21
N LEU A 141 12.45 29.81 -30.35
CA LEU A 141 11.39 30.08 -31.33
C LEU A 141 10.70 28.80 -31.81
N THR A 142 11.47 27.76 -32.13
CA THR A 142 10.93 26.45 -32.56
C THR A 142 10.14 25.75 -31.46
N GLU A 143 10.54 25.89 -30.19
CA GLU A 143 9.80 25.34 -29.05
C GLU A 143 8.49 26.12 -28.82
N LEU A 144 8.48 27.43 -29.05
CA LEU A 144 7.27 28.26 -28.95
C LEU A 144 6.23 27.93 -30.02
N GLU A 145 6.65 27.53 -31.22
CA GLU A 145 5.75 27.17 -32.33
C GLU A 145 4.85 25.96 -31.98
N VAL A 146 5.37 25.02 -31.19
CA VAL A 146 4.67 23.81 -30.73
C VAL A 146 3.65 24.10 -29.61
N LEU A 147 3.94 25.10 -28.78
CA LEU A 147 3.13 25.47 -27.61
C LEU A 147 1.90 26.31 -27.99
N THR A 148 0.82 26.20 -27.21
CA THR A 148 -0.34 27.09 -27.30
C THR A 148 0.05 28.54 -27.00
N PRO A 149 -0.71 29.53 -27.50
CA PRO A 149 -0.49 30.93 -27.16
C PRO A 149 -0.38 31.21 -25.65
N GLU A 150 -1.18 30.52 -24.84
CA GLU A 150 -1.19 30.63 -23.38
C GLU A 150 0.08 30.00 -22.77
N ALA A 151 0.47 28.80 -23.23
CA ALA A 151 1.66 28.10 -22.77
C ALA A 151 2.94 28.88 -23.04
N ARG A 152 3.05 29.56 -24.18
CA ARG A 152 4.25 30.34 -24.58
C ARG A 152 4.72 31.34 -23.52
N GLN A 153 3.79 31.90 -22.75
CA GLN A 153 4.09 32.90 -21.72
C GLN A 153 4.41 32.29 -20.35
N ARG A 154 3.97 31.04 -20.12
CA ARG A 154 3.93 30.38 -18.81
C ARG A 154 4.95 29.26 -18.68
N VAL A 155 5.38 28.66 -19.79
CA VAL A 155 6.34 27.56 -19.80
C VAL A 155 7.77 28.07 -19.53
N TYR A 156 8.46 27.38 -18.63
CA TYR A 156 9.89 27.55 -18.37
C TYR A 156 10.66 26.33 -18.88
N VAL A 157 11.89 26.56 -19.34
CA VAL A 157 12.79 25.48 -19.77
C VAL A 157 13.96 25.36 -18.80
N GLY A 158 14.11 24.20 -18.19
CA GLY A 158 15.23 23.82 -17.35
C GLY A 158 16.28 23.05 -18.14
N LEU A 159 17.55 23.41 -18.01
CA LEU A 159 18.68 22.71 -18.62
C LEU A 159 19.21 21.63 -17.67
N LEU A 160 19.24 20.37 -18.11
CA LEU A 160 19.57 19.21 -17.27
C LEU A 160 21.03 18.76 -17.47
N ASP A 161 21.95 19.41 -16.75
CA ASP A 161 23.38 19.05 -16.74
C ASP A 161 23.56 17.57 -16.37
N GLN A 162 24.32 16.83 -17.17
CA GLN A 162 24.57 15.40 -16.97
C GLN A 162 25.27 15.10 -15.65
N ARG A 163 26.02 16.04 -15.06
CA ARG A 163 26.67 15.85 -13.76
C ARG A 163 25.70 15.93 -12.59
N VAL A 164 24.54 16.56 -12.79
CA VAL A 164 23.50 16.75 -11.77
C VAL A 164 22.36 15.75 -11.98
N PHE A 165 22.02 15.47 -13.24
CA PHE A 165 20.96 14.56 -13.65
C PHE A 165 21.51 13.46 -14.57
N PRO A 166 22.43 12.60 -14.10
CA PRO A 166 23.11 11.62 -14.96
C PRO A 166 22.14 10.65 -15.64
N ASN A 167 21.04 10.30 -14.97
CA ASN A 167 20.00 9.43 -15.50
C ASN A 167 18.63 10.15 -15.56
N LEU A 168 18.09 10.35 -16.77
CA LEU A 168 16.75 10.92 -17.00
C LEU A 168 15.67 9.84 -17.19
N GLY A 169 16.04 8.57 -17.05
CA GLY A 169 15.18 7.40 -17.25
C GLY A 169 14.52 7.35 -18.62
N GLN A 170 13.59 6.43 -18.78
CA GLN A 170 12.63 6.38 -19.89
C GLN A 170 11.25 6.05 -19.34
N LEU A 171 10.21 6.33 -20.10
CA LEU A 171 8.89 5.78 -19.83
C LEU A 171 8.85 4.34 -20.34
N GLU A 172 8.12 3.48 -19.65
CA GLU A 172 8.04 2.06 -19.96
C GLU A 172 6.58 1.63 -19.95
N ALA A 173 6.24 0.64 -20.79
CA ALA A 173 4.90 0.09 -20.81
C ALA A 173 4.67 -0.76 -19.56
N TRP A 174 3.48 -0.64 -18.99
CA TRP A 174 3.13 -1.38 -17.79
C TRP A 174 1.64 -1.72 -17.74
N GLN A 175 1.31 -2.74 -16.95
CA GLN A 175 -0.06 -3.13 -16.64
C GLN A 175 -0.21 -3.31 -15.13
N ALA A 176 -1.25 -2.71 -14.55
CA ALA A 176 -1.37 -2.54 -13.09
C ALA A 176 -1.42 -3.86 -12.29
N GLN A 177 -1.91 -4.95 -12.89
CA GLN A 177 -2.01 -6.27 -12.24
C GLN A 177 -0.66 -6.97 -12.09
N ASN A 178 0.36 -6.65 -12.88
CA ASN A 178 1.67 -7.27 -12.70
C ASN A 178 2.48 -6.54 -11.63
N GLU A 179 2.24 -6.88 -10.36
CA GLU A 179 2.95 -6.28 -9.23
C GLU A 179 4.49 -6.38 -9.32
N ASN A 180 5.03 -7.44 -9.94
CA ASN A 180 6.48 -7.67 -10.00
C ASN A 180 7.18 -6.62 -10.87
N HIS A 181 6.55 -6.20 -11.95
CA HIS A 181 7.11 -5.20 -12.85
C HIS A 181 6.79 -3.76 -12.39
N THR A 182 5.62 -3.56 -11.81
CA THR A 182 5.03 -2.23 -11.68
C THR A 182 5.12 -1.65 -10.26
N ASN A 183 5.14 -2.50 -9.23
CA ASN A 183 5.20 -2.10 -7.82
C ASN A 183 6.57 -2.37 -7.17
N ARG A 184 7.44 -3.17 -7.81
CA ARG A 184 8.73 -3.59 -7.26
C ARG A 184 9.95 -2.99 -7.97
N LEU A 185 9.76 -2.28 -9.08
CA LEU A 185 10.84 -1.63 -9.83
C LEU A 185 10.79 -0.10 -9.65
N PRO A 186 11.92 0.60 -9.90
CA PRO A 186 11.96 2.04 -9.77
C PRO A 186 11.11 2.68 -10.88
N THR A 187 10.25 3.63 -10.53
CA THR A 187 9.44 4.38 -11.51
C THR A 187 10.33 5.23 -12.42
N ALA A 188 9.76 5.69 -13.54
CA ALA A 188 10.38 6.74 -14.34
C ALA A 188 10.59 8.01 -13.47
N PRO A 189 11.59 8.86 -13.77
CA PRO A 189 11.79 10.08 -13.01
C PRO A 189 10.57 10.99 -13.02
N GLU A 190 10.19 11.43 -11.83
CA GLU A 190 9.03 12.26 -11.57
C GLU A 190 9.48 13.67 -11.24
N VAL A 191 8.61 14.63 -11.55
CA VAL A 191 8.90 16.06 -11.36
C VAL A 191 7.99 16.60 -10.28
N PHE A 192 8.55 17.44 -9.40
CA PHE A 192 7.86 18.02 -8.28
C PHE A 192 7.97 19.53 -8.30
N GLU A 193 6.88 20.24 -8.02
CA GLU A 193 6.85 21.66 -7.70
C GLU A 193 6.74 21.79 -6.17
N GLY A 194 7.88 21.99 -5.50
CA GLY A 194 7.93 21.88 -4.04
C GLY A 194 7.64 20.45 -3.60
N ASN A 195 6.50 20.25 -2.93
CA ASN A 195 6.03 18.93 -2.48
C ASN A 195 4.90 18.37 -3.35
N GLU A 196 4.45 19.09 -4.37
CA GLU A 196 3.40 18.62 -5.27
C GLU A 196 4.00 17.86 -6.46
N ARG A 197 3.49 16.66 -6.73
CA ARG A 197 3.82 15.89 -7.92
C ARG A 197 3.21 16.58 -9.15
N MET A 198 4.04 16.89 -10.15
CA MET A 198 3.59 17.41 -11.43
C MET A 198 3.12 16.26 -12.33
N ASN A 199 2.22 16.55 -13.27
CA ASN A 199 1.74 15.59 -14.26
C ASN A 199 2.61 15.65 -15.51
N LEU A 200 2.80 14.51 -16.18
CA LEU A 200 3.25 14.55 -17.57
C LEU A 200 2.27 15.41 -18.38
N ALA A 201 2.79 16.20 -19.31
CA ALA A 201 1.99 16.92 -20.29
C ALA A 201 1.02 15.95 -20.96
N GLN A 202 -0.28 16.24 -20.87
CA GLN A 202 -1.31 15.26 -21.15
C GLN A 202 -2.51 15.84 -21.89
N TRP A 203 -3.25 14.95 -22.54
CA TRP A 203 -4.52 15.26 -23.15
C TRP A 203 -5.53 14.12 -22.94
N PRO A 204 -6.80 14.44 -22.63
CA PRO A 204 -7.30 15.74 -22.19
C PRO A 204 -6.81 16.11 -20.78
N ASN A 205 -6.68 17.40 -20.47
CA ASN A 205 -6.30 17.87 -19.14
C ASN A 205 -7.35 17.70 -18.06
N THR A 206 -8.63 17.72 -18.44
CA THR A 206 -9.76 17.62 -17.52
C THR A 206 -10.46 16.28 -17.67
N GLY A 207 -11.03 15.80 -16.56
CA GLY A 207 -11.78 14.55 -16.51
C GLY A 207 -10.91 13.29 -16.49
N THR A 208 -11.54 12.19 -16.90
CA THR A 208 -11.01 10.83 -16.77
C THR A 208 -10.31 10.31 -18.04
N GLY A 209 -10.24 11.14 -19.10
CA GLY A 209 -9.60 10.81 -20.37
C GLY A 209 -10.55 10.83 -21.56
N ALA A 210 -9.97 10.65 -22.75
CA ALA A 210 -10.69 10.50 -24.01
C ALA A 210 -11.50 9.20 -24.02
N ALA A 211 -12.74 9.27 -24.51
CA ALA A 211 -13.61 8.12 -24.62
C ALA A 211 -13.08 7.12 -25.65
N VAL A 212 -12.90 5.87 -25.22
CA VAL A 212 -12.68 4.73 -26.12
C VAL A 212 -14.01 4.39 -26.77
N THR A 213 -14.07 4.42 -28.11
CA THR A 213 -15.29 4.20 -28.90
C THR A 213 -15.38 2.79 -29.47
N GLY A 214 -14.31 2.01 -29.41
CA GLY A 214 -14.30 0.61 -29.82
C GLY A 214 -12.91 0.04 -30.09
N ILE A 215 -12.90 -1.12 -30.72
CA ILE A 215 -11.69 -1.77 -31.24
C ILE A 215 -11.56 -1.38 -32.71
N SER A 216 -10.33 -1.04 -33.15
CA SER A 216 -10.12 -0.70 -34.56
C SER A 216 -10.46 -1.90 -35.44
N PRO A 217 -11.12 -1.71 -36.60
CA PRO A 217 -11.26 -2.76 -37.61
C PRO A 217 -9.92 -3.35 -38.09
N ASN A 218 -8.82 -2.61 -37.94
CA ASN A 218 -7.47 -3.05 -38.30
C ASN A 218 -6.74 -3.74 -37.13
N ASN A 219 -7.38 -3.89 -35.97
CA ASN A 219 -6.77 -4.53 -34.82
C ASN A 219 -6.39 -5.98 -35.13
N THR A 220 -5.13 -6.31 -34.86
CA THR A 220 -4.66 -7.69 -34.80
C THR A 220 -3.81 -7.83 -33.54
N ARG A 221 -3.54 -9.07 -33.14
CA ARG A 221 -2.67 -9.33 -31.98
C ARG A 221 -1.26 -8.74 -32.14
N ASP A 222 -0.78 -8.64 -33.38
CA ASP A 222 0.54 -8.07 -33.71
C ASP A 222 0.47 -6.55 -33.94
N ILE A 223 -0.72 -6.01 -34.21
CA ILE A 223 -0.98 -4.58 -34.43
C ILE A 223 -2.20 -4.19 -33.58
N PRO A 224 -2.02 -4.06 -32.26
CA PRO A 224 -3.11 -3.75 -31.35
C PRO A 224 -3.55 -2.31 -31.53
N ALA A 225 -4.85 -2.11 -31.71
CA ALA A 225 -5.42 -0.82 -32.04
C ALA A 225 -6.85 -0.65 -31.52
N ILE A 226 -7.14 0.54 -30.99
CA ILE A 226 -8.47 0.96 -30.56
C ILE A 226 -8.97 2.10 -31.44
N THR A 227 -10.25 2.44 -31.29
CA THR A 227 -10.79 3.74 -31.69
C THR A 227 -11.12 4.57 -30.46
N ALA A 228 -10.79 5.86 -30.50
CA ALA A 228 -11.07 6.82 -29.45
C ALA A 228 -11.53 8.16 -30.03
N ASN A 229 -12.27 8.95 -29.25
CA ASN A 229 -12.60 10.32 -29.64
C ASN A 229 -11.36 11.21 -29.46
N LEU A 230 -10.70 11.56 -30.56
CA LEU A 230 -9.48 12.40 -30.59
C LEU A 230 -9.77 13.90 -30.86
N THR A 231 -11.01 14.35 -30.69
CA THR A 231 -11.39 15.75 -30.97
C THR A 231 -10.60 16.72 -30.08
N GLY A 232 -9.74 17.54 -30.69
CA GLY A 232 -8.94 18.53 -29.97
C GLY A 232 -7.56 18.03 -29.51
N PHE A 233 -7.19 16.78 -29.81
CA PHE A 233 -5.81 16.33 -29.65
C PHE A 233 -4.91 17.01 -30.68
N ARG A 234 -3.85 17.70 -30.23
CA ARG A 234 -3.02 18.59 -31.06
C ARG A 234 -1.72 17.93 -31.54
N THR A 235 -1.30 16.86 -30.87
CA THR A 235 -0.06 16.17 -31.17
C THR A 235 -0.10 15.58 -32.60
N PRO A 236 0.85 15.95 -33.49
CA PRO A 236 0.94 15.40 -34.84
C PRO A 236 1.22 13.90 -34.85
N SER A 237 0.53 13.16 -35.71
CA SER A 237 0.75 11.72 -35.90
C SER A 237 2.23 11.43 -36.22
N GLY A 238 2.79 10.43 -35.54
CA GLY A 238 4.22 10.07 -35.65
C GLY A 238 5.15 10.82 -34.68
N THR A 239 4.63 11.71 -33.83
CA THR A 239 5.43 12.27 -32.72
C THR A 239 5.91 11.11 -31.84
N PRO A 240 7.23 10.97 -31.60
CA PRO A 240 7.78 9.85 -30.84
C PRO A 240 7.50 10.02 -29.34
N ASP A 241 7.61 8.92 -28.60
CA ASP A 241 7.52 8.88 -27.13
C ASP A 241 6.18 9.39 -26.56
N VAL A 242 5.10 9.26 -27.34
CA VAL A 242 3.73 9.48 -26.87
C VAL A 242 3.18 8.18 -26.29
N TRP A 243 2.50 8.29 -25.15
CA TRP A 243 1.95 7.15 -24.43
C TRP A 243 0.48 7.36 -24.14
N THR A 244 -0.26 6.29 -23.91
CA THR A 244 -1.56 6.35 -23.27
C THR A 244 -1.50 5.81 -21.86
N VAL A 245 -2.31 6.35 -20.95
CA VAL A 245 -2.57 5.80 -19.61
C VAL A 245 -4.08 5.70 -19.42
N GLY A 246 -4.57 4.53 -19.07
CA GLY A 246 -5.99 4.33 -18.79
C GLY A 246 -6.45 2.90 -19.03
N ASP A 247 -7.73 2.77 -19.37
CA ASP A 247 -8.40 1.49 -19.51
C ASP A 247 -9.21 1.44 -20.82
N TYR A 248 -9.25 0.26 -21.44
CA TYR A 248 -10.14 -0.09 -22.54
C TYR A 248 -10.97 -1.36 -22.26
N THR A 249 -11.10 -1.78 -20.99
CA THR A 249 -11.70 -3.07 -20.56
C THR A 249 -13.17 -3.01 -20.13
N LYS A 250 -13.73 -4.20 -19.87
CA LYS A 250 -15.13 -4.47 -19.46
C LYS A 250 -15.43 -4.20 -18.00
N ARG A 251 -14.42 -4.01 -17.15
CA ARG A 251 -14.62 -4.16 -15.69
C ARG A 251 -13.92 -3.11 -14.83
N SER A 252 -13.27 -2.11 -15.43
CA SER A 252 -12.72 -0.92 -14.75
C SER A 252 -11.79 -1.20 -13.55
N PHE A 253 -11.17 -2.37 -13.48
CA PHE A 253 -10.13 -2.72 -12.50
C PHE A 253 -8.73 -2.87 -13.12
N HIS A 254 -8.60 -2.54 -14.40
CA HIS A 254 -7.35 -2.57 -15.14
C HIS A 254 -6.92 -1.15 -15.50
N GLU A 255 -5.61 -0.92 -15.45
CA GLU A 255 -5.00 0.28 -15.99
C GLU A 255 -3.70 -0.14 -16.66
N ASN A 256 -3.49 0.36 -17.87
CA ASN A 256 -2.29 0.11 -18.63
C ASN A 256 -1.66 1.46 -19.03
N MET A 257 -0.34 1.44 -19.18
CA MET A 257 0.40 2.45 -19.91
C MET A 257 1.00 1.83 -21.16
N GLU A 258 0.65 2.36 -22.32
CA GLU A 258 1.05 1.80 -23.61
C GLU A 258 1.65 2.86 -24.51
N ARG A 259 2.74 2.50 -25.20
CA ARG A 259 3.36 3.39 -26.18
C ARG A 259 2.48 3.45 -27.42
N VAL A 260 2.25 4.66 -27.92
CA VAL A 260 1.52 4.89 -29.16
C VAL A 260 2.51 4.94 -30.31
N SER A 261 2.28 4.12 -31.34
CA SER A 261 3.09 4.10 -32.56
C SER A 261 2.51 4.99 -33.66
N ALA A 262 1.18 5.06 -33.75
CA ALA A 262 0.48 5.90 -34.70
C ALA A 262 -0.95 6.23 -34.23
N TRP A 263 -1.51 7.31 -34.74
CA TRP A 263 -2.94 7.63 -34.58
C TRP A 263 -3.46 8.42 -35.77
N ASN A 264 -4.77 8.39 -35.96
CA ASN A 264 -5.46 9.10 -37.03
C ASN A 264 -6.62 9.92 -36.43
N PRO A 265 -6.50 11.26 -36.36
CA PRO A 265 -7.54 12.12 -35.81
C PRO A 265 -8.88 12.07 -36.56
N GLN A 266 -8.88 11.72 -37.85
CA GLN A 266 -10.10 11.63 -38.66
C GLN A 266 -10.90 10.36 -38.39
N THR A 267 -10.23 9.22 -38.20
CA THR A 267 -10.88 7.93 -37.91
C THR A 267 -10.99 7.63 -36.42
N GLY A 268 -10.22 8.35 -35.58
CA GLY A 268 -10.07 8.08 -34.16
C GLY A 268 -9.17 6.88 -33.85
N GLU A 269 -8.53 6.28 -34.85
CA GLU A 269 -7.68 5.10 -34.66
C GLU A 269 -6.42 5.45 -33.86
N VAL A 270 -6.06 4.57 -32.92
CA VAL A 270 -4.85 4.65 -32.09
C VAL A 270 -4.19 3.28 -32.12
N VAL A 271 -2.94 3.22 -32.56
CA VAL A 271 -2.15 2.00 -32.71
C VAL A 271 -1.05 1.98 -31.65
N TYR A 272 -0.89 0.83 -31.00
CA TYR A 272 0.06 0.64 -29.92
C TYR A 272 1.28 -0.17 -30.33
N ASP A 273 2.40 0.09 -29.66
CA ASP A 273 3.60 -0.75 -29.67
C ASP A 273 3.70 -1.48 -28.32
N LEU A 274 3.30 -2.75 -28.29
CA LEU A 274 3.36 -3.57 -27.06
C LEU A 274 4.81 -3.97 -26.76
N THR A 275 5.44 -3.14 -25.95
CA THR A 275 6.82 -3.32 -25.50
C THR A 275 6.89 -3.92 -24.09
N GLY A 276 8.10 -4.28 -23.67
CA GLY A 276 8.39 -4.71 -22.31
C GLY A 276 8.04 -6.18 -22.01
N PRO A 277 8.37 -6.64 -20.79
CA PRO A 277 8.20 -8.05 -20.38
C PRO A 277 6.73 -8.47 -20.35
N ASP A 278 5.81 -7.51 -20.21
CA ASP A 278 4.39 -7.79 -20.02
C ASP A 278 3.60 -7.90 -21.32
N LYS A 279 4.24 -7.83 -22.49
CA LYS A 279 3.53 -7.72 -23.77
C LYS A 279 2.57 -8.88 -24.06
N ALA A 280 2.72 -10.02 -23.39
CA ALA A 280 1.86 -11.19 -23.55
C ALA A 280 0.62 -11.17 -22.64
N PHE A 281 0.52 -10.24 -21.68
CA PHE A 281 -0.63 -10.14 -20.78
C PHE A 281 -1.88 -9.77 -21.56
N GLY A 282 -2.93 -10.59 -21.45
CA GLY A 282 -4.17 -10.40 -22.19
C GLY A 282 -4.87 -9.06 -21.92
N SER A 283 -4.64 -8.42 -20.78
CA SER A 283 -5.16 -7.07 -20.48
C SER A 283 -4.55 -5.98 -21.34
N ARG A 284 -3.41 -6.24 -22.00
CA ARG A 284 -2.72 -5.32 -22.90
C ARG A 284 -3.12 -5.47 -24.38
N HIS A 285 -4.00 -6.43 -24.68
CA HIS A 285 -4.45 -6.75 -26.03
C HIS A 285 -5.91 -6.34 -26.19
N PRO A 286 -6.22 -5.27 -26.96
CA PRO A 286 -7.58 -4.75 -27.07
C PRO A 286 -8.62 -5.78 -27.54
N GLU A 287 -8.29 -6.76 -28.37
CA GLU A 287 -9.25 -7.80 -28.75
C GLU A 287 -9.71 -8.68 -27.59
N ASN A 288 -8.91 -8.79 -26.53
CA ASN A 288 -9.28 -9.51 -25.32
C ASN A 288 -10.09 -8.63 -24.35
N GLN A 289 -10.18 -7.33 -24.63
CA GLN A 289 -10.70 -6.30 -23.74
C GLN A 289 -11.62 -5.35 -24.51
N TYR A 290 -12.93 -5.46 -24.34
CA TYR A 290 -13.87 -4.49 -24.92
C TYR A 290 -14.42 -3.57 -23.83
N PRO A 291 -14.83 -2.31 -24.13
CA PRO A 291 -15.52 -1.46 -23.16
C PRO A 291 -16.70 -2.16 -22.47
N GLU A 292 -16.91 -1.84 -21.20
CA GLU A 292 -18.09 -2.29 -20.45
C GLU A 292 -19.38 -1.98 -21.23
N SER A 293 -20.25 -2.98 -21.28
CA SER A 293 -21.54 -2.94 -22.01
C SER A 293 -22.61 -2.12 -21.31
N HIS A 294 -22.38 -1.70 -20.06
CA HIS A 294 -23.29 -0.84 -19.33
C HIS A 294 -23.50 0.47 -20.11
N PRO A 295 -24.76 0.84 -20.43
CA PRO A 295 -25.07 1.90 -21.41
C PRO A 295 -24.55 3.28 -21.04
N ASN A 296 -24.25 3.51 -19.75
CA ASN A 296 -23.76 4.78 -19.22
C ASN A 296 -22.27 4.77 -18.88
N TYR A 297 -21.57 3.64 -19.05
CA TYR A 297 -20.13 3.59 -18.82
C TYR A 297 -19.37 3.70 -20.15
N VAL A 298 -18.23 4.38 -20.11
CA VAL A 298 -17.32 4.50 -21.24
C VAL A 298 -15.90 4.40 -20.72
N SER A 299 -15.12 3.45 -21.25
CA SER A 299 -13.69 3.29 -20.96
C SER A 299 -12.89 4.49 -21.49
N ARG A 300 -11.79 4.83 -20.83
CA ARG A 300 -11.08 6.09 -21.09
C ARG A 300 -9.56 5.96 -21.03
N VAL A 301 -8.91 6.68 -21.93
CA VAL A 301 -7.45 6.80 -22.01
C VAL A 301 -7.03 8.26 -22.05
N ARG A 302 -5.93 8.60 -21.38
CA ARG A 302 -5.23 9.89 -21.55
C ARG A 302 -3.99 9.67 -22.39
N PHE A 303 -3.68 10.60 -23.27
CA PHE A 303 -2.40 10.68 -23.95
C PHE A 303 -1.45 11.48 -23.09
N VAL A 304 -0.21 11.03 -22.91
CA VAL A 304 0.77 11.67 -22.04
C VAL A 304 2.13 11.77 -22.74
N ASN A 305 2.97 12.65 -22.21
CA ASN A 305 4.36 12.89 -22.62
C ASN A 305 4.51 13.50 -24.02
N SER A 306 3.68 14.51 -24.33
CA SER A 306 3.78 15.29 -25.57
C SER A 306 3.98 16.77 -25.26
N LEU A 307 5.03 17.39 -25.83
CA LEU A 307 5.23 18.85 -25.71
C LEU A 307 4.07 19.64 -26.32
N TYR A 308 3.40 19.09 -27.35
CA TYR A 308 2.24 19.73 -27.96
C TYR A 308 1.14 19.92 -26.92
N GLU A 309 0.93 18.94 -26.04
CA GLU A 309 -0.12 18.97 -25.01
C GLU A 309 0.33 19.61 -23.69
N LEU A 310 1.50 20.24 -23.62
CA LEU A 310 1.92 21.02 -22.44
C LEU A 310 1.17 22.36 -22.43
N ASP A 311 -0.03 22.37 -21.88
CA ASP A 311 -0.95 23.51 -22.00
C ASP A 311 -1.76 23.83 -20.73
N SER A 312 -1.46 23.16 -19.61
CA SER A 312 -2.11 23.41 -18.32
C SER A 312 -1.11 23.57 -17.17
N PRO A 313 -1.45 24.34 -16.12
CA PRO A 313 -0.64 24.41 -14.90
C PRO A 313 -0.43 23.04 -14.23
N GLY A 314 0.77 22.81 -13.71
CA GLY A 314 1.16 21.58 -13.04
C GLY A 314 1.72 20.51 -13.98
N GLU A 315 1.90 20.82 -15.27
CA GLU A 315 2.40 19.88 -16.26
C GLU A 315 3.90 20.02 -16.57
N TYR A 316 4.51 18.92 -17.00
CA TYR A 316 5.89 18.91 -17.47
C TYR A 316 6.12 17.98 -18.67
N TYR A 317 7.17 18.26 -19.44
CA TYR A 317 7.69 17.39 -20.49
C TYR A 317 9.23 17.32 -20.39
N ILE A 318 9.81 16.12 -20.45
CA ILE A 318 11.28 15.93 -20.44
C ILE A 318 11.73 15.54 -21.84
N ASP A 319 12.42 16.47 -22.51
CA ASP A 319 13.18 16.17 -23.71
C ASP A 319 14.50 15.51 -23.31
N ARG A 320 14.51 14.17 -23.33
CA ARG A 320 15.68 13.37 -22.95
C ARG A 320 16.83 13.50 -23.94
N THR A 321 16.52 13.69 -25.22
CA THR A 321 17.50 13.82 -26.31
C THR A 321 18.30 15.11 -26.15
N ASN A 322 17.61 16.23 -25.94
CA ASN A 322 18.26 17.54 -25.77
C ASN A 322 18.54 17.89 -24.30
N ARG A 323 18.18 16.99 -23.37
CA ARG A 323 18.36 17.12 -21.92
C ARG A 323 17.75 18.40 -21.36
N LYS A 324 16.48 18.63 -21.70
CA LYS A 324 15.68 19.77 -21.23
C LYS A 324 14.44 19.28 -20.50
N ILE A 325 13.98 20.07 -19.54
CA ILE A 325 12.64 19.93 -18.96
C ILE A 325 11.83 21.18 -19.28
N PHE A 326 10.61 21.00 -19.73
CA PHE A 326 9.62 22.05 -19.93
C PHE A 326 8.61 21.93 -18.80
N VAL A 327 8.30 23.04 -18.12
CA VAL A 327 7.36 23.05 -17.00
C VAL A 327 6.38 24.21 -17.13
N TRP A 328 5.10 23.93 -16.90
CA TRP A 328 4.11 24.95 -16.58
C TRP A 328 3.79 24.84 -15.09
N LEU A 329 4.21 25.83 -14.31
CA LEU A 329 4.04 25.81 -12.85
C LEU A 329 2.61 26.16 -12.42
N ASN A 330 2.13 25.53 -11.36
CA ASN A 330 0.92 25.94 -10.63
C ASN A 330 1.11 27.35 -10.07
N ASN A 331 2.29 27.63 -9.51
CA ASN A 331 2.69 28.96 -9.07
C ASN A 331 4.00 29.40 -9.76
N PRO A 332 3.99 30.48 -10.57
CA PRO A 332 5.18 30.99 -11.25
C PRO A 332 6.39 31.27 -10.34
N ASP A 333 6.16 31.60 -9.06
CA ASP A 333 7.22 31.90 -8.09
C ASP A 333 7.96 30.64 -7.63
N ASN A 334 7.37 29.46 -7.80
CA ASN A 334 7.93 28.18 -7.40
C ASN A 334 8.98 27.63 -8.37
N ARG A 335 9.41 28.38 -9.39
CA ARG A 335 10.41 27.89 -10.35
C ARG A 335 11.68 27.36 -9.68
N ARG A 336 12.10 27.97 -8.57
CA ARG A 336 13.28 27.51 -7.83
C ARG A 336 13.05 26.15 -7.17
N ASN A 337 11.81 25.78 -6.87
CA ASN A 337 11.37 24.60 -6.13
C ASN A 337 11.10 23.38 -7.01
N VAL A 338 11.36 23.46 -8.32
CA VAL A 338 11.22 22.31 -9.21
C VAL A 338 12.35 21.31 -8.97
N ALA A 339 12.01 20.05 -8.75
CA ALA A 339 12.96 18.96 -8.52
C ALA A 339 12.58 17.69 -9.30
N ILE A 340 13.57 16.88 -9.63
CA ILE A 340 13.42 15.60 -10.33
C ILE A 340 13.90 14.48 -9.42
N SER A 341 13.10 13.42 -9.21
CA SER A 341 13.49 12.24 -8.43
C SER A 341 14.61 11.46 -9.11
N LEU A 342 15.64 11.07 -8.37
CA LEU A 342 16.81 10.36 -8.91
C LEU A 342 17.09 9.01 -8.22
N VAL A 343 16.85 8.89 -6.91
CA VAL A 343 17.14 7.65 -6.15
C VAL A 343 16.30 6.48 -6.65
N GLN A 344 16.96 5.41 -7.12
CA GLN A 344 16.32 4.23 -7.71
C GLN A 344 16.12 3.07 -6.71
N GLY A 345 16.76 3.08 -5.55
CA GLY A 345 16.55 2.07 -4.50
C GLY A 345 15.60 2.55 -3.42
N GLY A 346 15.33 1.68 -2.43
CA GLY A 346 14.65 2.11 -1.21
C GLY A 346 15.45 3.21 -0.53
N ILE A 347 14.83 4.35 -0.19
CA ILE A 347 15.54 5.49 0.43
C ILE A 347 16.29 5.02 1.68
N VAL A 348 15.67 4.13 2.46
CA VAL A 348 16.32 3.31 3.48
C VAL A 348 16.17 1.84 3.09
N SER A 349 17.28 1.15 2.85
CA SER A 349 17.34 -0.27 2.52
C SER A 349 17.96 -1.06 3.68
N ILE A 350 17.28 -2.12 4.12
CA ILE A 350 17.68 -3.00 5.22
C ILE A 350 17.69 -4.43 4.68
N ASP A 351 18.87 -4.97 4.44
CA ASP A 351 19.03 -6.27 3.78
C ASP A 351 19.80 -7.24 4.68
N ASN A 352 19.19 -8.41 4.94
CA ASN A 352 19.76 -9.47 5.79
C ASN A 352 20.23 -8.97 7.17
N ALA A 353 19.48 -8.05 7.79
CA ALA A 353 19.83 -7.43 9.05
C ALA A 353 18.91 -7.88 10.20
N SER A 354 19.35 -7.66 11.43
CA SER A 354 18.49 -7.88 12.60
C SER A 354 18.67 -6.87 13.73
N HIS A 355 17.62 -6.70 14.53
CA HIS A 355 17.60 -5.79 15.68
C HIS A 355 17.93 -4.33 15.31
N VAL A 356 17.24 -3.83 14.28
CA VAL A 356 17.38 -2.46 13.76
C VAL A 356 16.09 -1.69 13.97
N THR A 357 16.21 -0.46 14.48
CA THR A 357 15.10 0.49 14.57
C THR A 357 15.41 1.71 13.71
N VAL A 358 14.47 2.10 12.84
CA VAL A 358 14.51 3.36 12.10
C VAL A 358 13.30 4.19 12.50
N LYS A 359 13.53 5.41 12.99
CA LYS A 359 12.50 6.19 13.65
C LYS A 359 12.48 7.69 13.33
N GLY A 360 11.29 8.23 13.09
CA GLY A 360 11.09 9.69 13.12
C GLY A 360 11.61 10.47 11.91
N LEU A 361 12.08 9.80 10.87
CA LEU A 361 12.61 10.44 9.65
C LEU A 361 11.47 10.74 8.65
N VAL A 362 11.69 11.75 7.80
CA VAL A 362 10.85 12.01 6.62
C VAL A 362 11.59 11.49 5.38
N LEU A 363 10.96 10.60 4.62
CA LEU A 363 11.51 10.05 3.39
C LEU A 363 10.66 10.54 2.21
N GLN A 364 11.30 11.17 1.21
CA GLN A 364 10.53 11.73 0.10
C GLN A 364 11.20 11.71 -1.27
N ARG A 365 10.37 11.76 -2.32
CA ARG A 365 10.77 12.00 -3.72
C ARG A 365 11.80 11.02 -4.27
N GLY A 366 11.74 9.77 -3.82
CA GLY A 366 12.49 8.63 -4.39
C GLY A 366 11.68 7.92 -5.47
N ARG A 367 12.34 7.24 -6.40
CA ARG A 367 11.68 6.50 -7.50
C ARG A 367 11.21 5.10 -7.09
N HIS A 368 11.59 4.62 -5.91
CA HIS A 368 11.30 3.27 -5.43
C HIS A 368 10.60 3.34 -4.06
N ASP A 369 10.92 2.42 -3.16
CA ASP A 369 10.32 2.29 -1.85
C ASP A 369 10.82 3.42 -0.91
N GLY A 370 10.02 3.82 0.07
CA GLY A 370 10.50 4.66 1.17
C GLY A 370 11.45 3.88 2.08
N VAL A 371 10.91 2.85 2.74
CA VAL A 371 11.71 1.86 3.49
C VAL A 371 11.56 0.50 2.84
N ARG A 372 12.69 -0.12 2.51
CA ARG A 372 12.76 -1.49 1.99
C ARG A 372 13.49 -2.39 2.98
N VAL A 373 12.88 -3.51 3.32
CA VAL A 373 13.42 -4.52 4.24
C VAL A 373 13.37 -5.87 3.54
N THR A 374 14.50 -6.56 3.44
CA THR A 374 14.58 -7.89 2.84
C THR A 374 15.35 -8.86 3.74
N ASP A 375 14.90 -10.11 3.80
CA ASP A 375 15.57 -11.22 4.50
C ASP A 375 15.97 -10.90 5.95
N SER A 376 15.16 -10.10 6.65
CA SER A 376 15.53 -9.49 7.93
C SER A 376 14.59 -9.91 9.06
N ARG A 377 15.02 -9.70 10.31
CA ARG A 377 14.19 -10.01 11.49
C ARG A 377 14.36 -9.00 12.61
N ASN A 378 13.34 -8.82 13.46
CA ASN A 378 13.40 -7.84 14.54
C ASN A 378 13.69 -6.42 14.02
N ILE A 379 12.95 -6.01 12.98
CA ILE A 379 13.03 -4.68 12.39
C ILE A 379 11.86 -3.83 12.87
N THR A 380 12.16 -2.62 13.36
CA THR A 380 11.15 -1.64 13.78
C THR A 380 11.21 -0.42 12.88
N VAL A 381 10.11 -0.14 12.18
CA VAL A 381 9.90 1.10 11.42
C VAL A 381 8.83 1.90 12.16
N GLU A 382 9.20 3.05 12.70
CA GLU A 382 8.38 3.74 13.70
C GLU A 382 8.34 5.26 13.53
N ASP A 383 7.16 5.87 13.70
CA ASP A 383 6.99 7.33 13.69
C ASP A 383 7.54 7.99 12.39
N MET A 384 7.53 7.26 11.27
CA MET A 384 8.08 7.70 9.99
C MET A 384 7.07 8.50 9.18
N THR A 385 7.53 9.48 8.40
CA THR A 385 6.73 10.08 7.33
C THR A 385 7.30 9.64 5.99
N VAL A 386 6.49 9.03 5.13
CA VAL A 386 6.90 8.67 3.77
C VAL A 386 5.96 9.33 2.78
N THR A 387 6.51 10.14 1.87
CA THR A 387 5.70 10.88 0.89
C THR A 387 6.34 10.95 -0.48
N ASN A 388 5.55 10.98 -1.55
CA ASN A 388 6.07 11.18 -2.91
C ASN A 388 7.12 10.15 -3.34
N VAL A 389 7.00 8.89 -2.93
CA VAL A 389 7.87 7.80 -3.40
C VAL A 389 7.22 7.03 -4.55
N GLY A 390 8.00 6.48 -5.47
CA GLY A 390 7.48 5.85 -6.69
C GLY A 390 6.87 4.46 -6.51
N ALA A 391 7.42 3.64 -5.61
CA ALA A 391 6.95 2.27 -5.36
C ALA A 391 6.17 2.19 -4.04
N ALA A 392 6.59 1.40 -3.04
CA ALA A 392 5.87 1.30 -1.78
C ALA A 392 6.31 2.33 -0.72
N GLY A 393 5.42 2.69 0.21
CA GLY A 393 5.82 3.47 1.37
C GLY A 393 6.80 2.69 2.26
N VAL A 394 6.37 1.50 2.67
CA VAL A 394 7.21 0.51 3.38
C VAL A 394 7.02 -0.87 2.75
N ARG A 395 8.11 -1.56 2.45
CA ARG A 395 8.09 -2.93 1.91
C ARG A 395 8.95 -3.84 2.77
N MET A 396 8.36 -4.92 3.27
CA MET A 396 9.04 -6.01 3.99
C MET A 396 8.89 -7.30 3.21
N LEU A 397 10.01 -7.89 2.78
CA LEU A 397 10.04 -9.15 2.02
C LEU A 397 10.84 -10.19 2.80
N ALA A 398 10.33 -11.42 2.85
CA ALA A 398 10.98 -12.54 3.55
C ALA A 398 11.45 -12.16 4.97
N SER A 399 10.67 -11.32 5.66
CA SER A 399 11.07 -10.73 6.94
C SER A 399 10.16 -11.18 8.07
N SER A 400 10.66 -11.23 9.31
CA SER A 400 9.88 -11.78 10.44
C SER A 400 10.07 -11.00 11.73
N ASP A 401 9.17 -11.22 12.69
CA ASP A 401 9.24 -10.65 14.04
C ASP A 401 9.45 -9.12 14.00
N SER A 402 8.70 -8.43 13.15
CA SER A 402 8.96 -7.03 12.79
C SER A 402 7.69 -6.19 12.90
N VAL A 403 7.85 -4.87 13.00
CA VAL A 403 6.71 -3.95 13.19
C VAL A 403 6.86 -2.70 12.34
N VAL A 404 5.75 -2.29 11.72
CA VAL A 404 5.57 -0.97 11.12
C VAL A 404 4.48 -0.26 11.90
N ARG A 405 4.83 0.82 12.60
CA ARG A 405 3.87 1.51 13.45
C ARG A 405 3.97 3.02 13.47
N ARG A 406 2.81 3.65 13.64
CA ARG A 406 2.67 5.11 13.75
C ARG A 406 3.33 5.88 12.59
N ALA A 407 3.37 5.26 11.41
CA ALA A 407 3.84 5.91 10.20
C ALA A 407 2.71 6.71 9.54
N ASN A 408 3.08 7.83 8.91
CA ASN A 408 2.24 8.60 8.01
C ASN A 408 2.73 8.39 6.57
N ILE A 409 1.93 7.73 5.74
CA ILE A 409 2.29 7.32 4.38
C ILE A 409 1.29 7.94 3.40
N THR A 410 1.75 8.84 2.53
CA THR A 410 0.87 9.56 1.60
C THR A 410 1.52 9.83 0.25
N GLU A 411 0.74 10.08 -0.80
CA GLU A 411 1.24 10.43 -2.14
C GLU A 411 2.23 9.38 -2.72
N VAL A 412 1.97 8.11 -2.44
CA VAL A 412 2.82 6.99 -2.85
C VAL A 412 2.40 6.47 -4.22
N GLY A 413 3.38 6.25 -5.10
CA GLY A 413 3.14 5.79 -6.47
C GLY A 413 2.54 4.39 -6.55
N GLY A 414 2.95 3.50 -5.65
CA GLY A 414 2.47 2.12 -5.49
C GLY A 414 1.74 1.87 -4.17
N THR A 415 1.96 0.70 -3.55
CA THR A 415 1.32 0.23 -2.30
C THR A 415 1.76 1.04 -1.08
N GLY A 416 0.88 1.29 -0.10
CA GLY A 416 1.28 1.95 1.15
C GLY A 416 2.29 1.12 1.97
N ILE A 417 1.85 -0.02 2.49
CA ILE A 417 2.68 -0.98 3.24
C ILE A 417 2.52 -2.37 2.62
N HIS A 418 3.62 -3.02 2.26
CA HIS A 418 3.63 -4.38 1.70
C HIS A 418 4.44 -5.31 2.59
N VAL A 419 3.87 -6.45 3.00
CA VAL A 419 4.55 -7.43 3.86
C VAL A 419 4.45 -8.82 3.27
N GLU A 420 5.60 -9.49 3.10
CA GLU A 420 5.70 -10.92 2.78
C GLU A 420 6.46 -11.66 3.88
N ALA A 421 5.79 -12.55 4.61
CA ALA A 421 6.34 -13.15 5.82
C ALA A 421 5.63 -14.44 6.26
N GLY A 422 6.37 -15.34 6.91
CA GLY A 422 5.87 -16.64 7.37
C GLY A 422 6.13 -17.77 6.36
N ASP A 423 5.73 -18.98 6.73
CA ASP A 423 5.89 -20.19 5.92
C ASP A 423 4.55 -20.92 5.83
N ARG A 424 3.98 -20.91 4.63
CA ARG A 424 2.70 -21.52 4.32
C ARG A 424 2.75 -23.05 4.39
N ALA A 425 3.86 -23.68 4.01
CA ALA A 425 3.95 -25.15 4.03
C ALA A 425 3.77 -25.69 5.46
N THR A 426 4.33 -24.98 6.45
CA THR A 426 4.28 -25.35 7.87
C THR A 426 3.24 -24.56 8.68
N LEU A 427 2.52 -23.63 8.06
CA LEU A 427 1.66 -22.64 8.72
C LEU A 427 2.39 -21.84 9.83
N ARG A 428 3.71 -21.67 9.72
CA ARG A 428 4.49 -20.88 10.69
C ARG A 428 4.27 -19.40 10.43
N SER A 429 3.78 -18.69 11.44
CA SER A 429 3.59 -17.24 11.41
C SER A 429 4.88 -16.48 11.09
N GLY A 430 4.77 -15.40 10.32
CA GLY A 430 5.82 -14.41 10.12
C GLY A 430 5.97 -13.42 11.27
N ASN A 431 4.97 -13.30 12.14
CA ASN A 431 4.94 -12.37 13.29
C ASN A 431 5.24 -10.92 12.90
N VAL A 432 4.69 -10.44 11.78
CA VAL A 432 4.80 -9.02 11.39
C VAL A 432 3.51 -8.28 11.70
N VAL A 433 3.64 -7.12 12.35
CA VAL A 433 2.51 -6.28 12.78
C VAL A 433 2.57 -4.92 12.07
N VAL A 434 1.48 -4.56 11.41
CA VAL A 434 1.22 -3.25 10.82
C VAL A 434 0.17 -2.55 11.67
N GLU A 435 0.58 -1.59 12.50
CA GLU A 435 -0.33 -0.98 13.48
C GLU A 435 -0.28 0.54 13.61
N GLN A 436 -1.43 1.16 13.85
CA GLN A 436 -1.53 2.59 14.17
C GLN A 436 -0.98 3.51 13.06
N ASN A 437 -0.97 3.06 11.80
CA ASN A 437 -0.50 3.85 10.66
C ASN A 437 -1.63 4.67 10.05
N GLU A 438 -1.28 5.81 9.46
CA GLU A 438 -2.14 6.63 8.62
C GLU A 438 -1.65 6.50 7.17
N ILE A 439 -2.49 5.95 6.29
CA ILE A 439 -2.15 5.67 4.90
C ILE A 439 -3.20 6.31 4.01
N SER A 440 -2.78 7.19 3.11
CA SER A 440 -3.71 7.82 2.17
C SER A 440 -3.09 8.02 0.79
N ARG A 441 -3.93 8.20 -0.23
CA ARG A 441 -3.48 8.61 -1.58
C ARG A 441 -2.32 7.75 -2.10
N THR A 442 -2.50 6.44 -2.08
CA THR A 442 -1.61 5.47 -2.75
C THR A 442 -1.99 5.34 -4.22
N GLY A 443 -1.18 4.62 -5.00
CA GLY A 443 -1.44 4.44 -6.43
C GLY A 443 -1.35 5.72 -7.26
N ARG A 444 -0.43 6.64 -6.92
CA ARG A 444 -0.28 7.93 -7.62
C ARG A 444 0.40 7.83 -8.98
N VAL A 445 1.16 6.76 -9.21
CA VAL A 445 1.82 6.46 -10.50
C VAL A 445 1.02 5.41 -11.25
N GLN A 446 0.54 4.39 -10.53
CA GLN A 446 -0.34 3.34 -11.05
C GLN A 446 -1.53 3.20 -10.11
N ARG A 447 -2.75 3.42 -10.60
CA ARG A 447 -3.91 3.59 -9.71
C ARG A 447 -4.40 2.27 -9.12
N PHE A 448 -4.45 1.21 -9.92
CA PHE A 448 -5.11 -0.03 -9.51
C PHE A 448 -4.12 -1.06 -8.95
N TRP A 449 -4.63 -1.97 -8.12
CA TRP A 449 -3.82 -3.00 -7.46
C TRP A 449 -2.68 -2.44 -6.58
N ARG A 450 -2.88 -1.24 -6.04
CA ARG A 450 -1.97 -0.54 -5.10
C ARG A 450 -2.66 -0.24 -3.78
N PRO A 451 -2.92 -1.25 -2.95
CA PRO A 451 -3.65 -1.05 -1.71
C PRO A 451 -2.87 -0.22 -0.69
N GLY A 452 -3.57 0.24 0.34
CA GLY A 452 -2.94 0.86 1.49
C GLY A 452 -2.07 -0.14 2.24
N ILE A 453 -2.57 -1.36 2.45
CA ILE A 453 -1.84 -2.47 3.08
C ILE A 453 -1.97 -3.72 2.22
N HIS A 454 -0.87 -4.43 1.99
CA HIS A 454 -0.84 -5.76 1.39
C HIS A 454 -0.13 -6.74 2.33
N LEU A 455 -0.81 -7.84 2.67
CA LEU A 455 -0.28 -8.90 3.54
C LEU A 455 -0.15 -10.21 2.75
N LYS A 456 1.03 -10.81 2.72
CA LYS A 456 1.26 -12.09 2.05
C LYS A 456 2.00 -13.07 2.95
N GLY A 457 1.41 -14.24 3.19
CA GLY A 457 2.05 -15.35 3.91
C GLY A 457 1.22 -15.88 5.06
N VAL A 458 1.73 -15.89 6.29
CA VAL A 458 1.03 -16.53 7.43
C VAL A 458 1.10 -15.70 8.70
N GLY A 459 -0.04 -15.55 9.39
CA GLY A 459 -0.07 -15.00 10.76
C GLY A 459 0.19 -13.49 10.87
N LEU A 460 0.10 -12.76 9.76
CA LEU A 460 0.36 -11.31 9.72
C LEU A 460 -0.81 -10.50 10.27
N VAL A 461 -0.52 -9.35 10.87
CA VAL A 461 -1.53 -8.52 11.56
C VAL A 461 -1.58 -7.12 10.97
N ALA A 462 -2.78 -6.67 10.58
CA ALA A 462 -3.09 -5.27 10.31
C ALA A 462 -4.11 -4.77 11.33
N ARG A 463 -3.69 -3.91 12.26
CA ARG A 463 -4.58 -3.42 13.33
C ARG A 463 -4.55 -1.92 13.57
N ASN A 464 -5.69 -1.34 13.93
CA ASN A 464 -5.77 0.08 14.33
C ASN A 464 -5.20 1.07 13.28
N ASN A 465 -5.20 0.71 11.99
CA ASN A 465 -4.74 1.61 10.94
C ASN A 465 -5.90 2.49 10.44
N TYR A 466 -5.56 3.67 9.94
CA TYR A 466 -6.46 4.56 9.22
C TYR A 466 -6.05 4.59 7.74
N VAL A 467 -6.91 4.10 6.85
CA VAL A 467 -6.65 4.05 5.40
C VAL A 467 -7.69 4.88 4.67
N SER A 468 -7.29 5.91 3.92
CA SER A 468 -8.26 6.77 3.23
C SER A 468 -7.87 7.29 1.85
N ASP A 469 -8.88 7.58 1.03
CA ASP A 469 -8.72 8.29 -0.25
C ASP A 469 -7.84 7.51 -1.23
N LEU A 470 -8.23 6.26 -1.47
CA LEU A 470 -7.54 5.33 -2.39
C LEU A 470 -8.37 5.07 -3.65
N PRO A 471 -7.74 4.99 -4.82
CA PRO A 471 -8.44 4.68 -6.08
C PRO A 471 -9.03 3.25 -6.11
N HIS A 472 -8.41 2.30 -5.40
CA HIS A 472 -8.76 0.87 -5.39
C HIS A 472 -8.94 0.34 -3.95
N SER A 473 -8.56 -0.90 -3.68
CA SER A 473 -8.67 -1.59 -2.39
C SER A 473 -7.87 -0.91 -1.27
N ALA A 474 -8.33 -1.07 -0.02
CA ALA A 474 -7.61 -0.51 1.14
C ALA A 474 -6.63 -1.53 1.73
N ILE A 475 -7.07 -2.76 1.92
CA ILE A 475 -6.28 -3.88 2.43
C ILE A 475 -6.50 -5.07 1.49
N THR A 476 -5.43 -5.63 0.93
CA THR A 476 -5.48 -6.93 0.26
C THR A 476 -4.57 -7.92 0.96
N PHE A 477 -4.84 -9.21 0.79
CA PHE A 477 -3.98 -10.23 1.33
C PHE A 477 -3.98 -11.52 0.50
N ASP A 478 -2.93 -12.32 0.69
CA ASP A 478 -2.82 -13.71 0.22
C ASP A 478 -2.22 -14.56 1.36
N GLY A 479 -2.82 -15.70 1.65
CA GLY A 479 -2.30 -16.68 2.59
C GLY A 479 -3.21 -16.93 3.80
N ASN A 480 -2.62 -17.32 4.93
CA ASN A 480 -3.34 -18.01 5.99
C ASN A 480 -3.26 -17.27 7.35
N LEU A 481 -4.31 -17.43 8.16
CA LEU A 481 -4.29 -17.04 9.58
C LEU A 481 -3.98 -15.55 9.83
N HIS A 482 -4.30 -14.65 8.89
CA HIS A 482 -4.13 -13.22 9.11
C HIS A 482 -5.14 -12.67 10.12
N LEU A 483 -4.78 -11.57 10.80
CA LEU A 483 -5.69 -10.80 11.64
C LEU A 483 -5.78 -9.36 11.12
N ILE A 484 -6.96 -8.98 10.64
CA ILE A 484 -7.27 -7.65 10.15
C ILE A 484 -8.33 -7.06 11.07
N GLU A 485 -7.90 -6.31 12.09
CA GLU A 485 -8.81 -5.85 13.15
C GLU A 485 -8.78 -4.34 13.41
N LYS A 486 -9.93 -3.77 13.75
CA LYS A 486 -10.03 -2.39 14.28
C LYS A 486 -9.43 -1.33 13.34
N ASN A 487 -9.39 -1.59 12.04
CA ASN A 487 -8.97 -0.59 11.06
C ASN A 487 -10.16 0.31 10.70
N VAL A 488 -9.87 1.57 10.39
CA VAL A 488 -10.83 2.54 9.87
C VAL A 488 -10.47 2.81 8.41
N ILE A 489 -11.37 2.48 7.50
CA ILE A 489 -11.21 2.64 6.07
C ILE A 489 -12.22 3.65 5.56
N ARG A 490 -11.77 4.69 4.87
CA ARG A 490 -12.65 5.75 4.34
C ARG A 490 -12.40 6.07 2.88
N ASN A 491 -13.44 6.26 2.09
CA ASN A 491 -13.33 6.81 0.73
C ASN A 491 -12.34 6.03 -0.16
N THR A 492 -12.49 4.71 -0.24
CA THR A 492 -11.63 3.85 -1.08
C THR A 492 -12.43 3.24 -2.24
N GLY A 493 -11.76 2.68 -3.25
CA GLY A 493 -12.42 2.05 -4.40
C GLY A 493 -13.25 3.03 -5.24
N GLN A 494 -12.89 4.31 -5.25
CA GLN A 494 -13.71 5.35 -5.89
C GLN A 494 -13.52 5.41 -7.41
N ASP A 495 -12.35 5.02 -7.88
CA ASP A 495 -11.93 5.14 -9.28
C ASP A 495 -11.87 3.79 -10.00
N ALA A 496 -12.35 2.72 -9.38
CA ALA A 496 -12.37 1.37 -9.94
C ALA A 496 -13.71 0.68 -9.68
N THR A 497 -13.96 -0.42 -10.37
CA THR A 497 -15.02 -1.37 -10.01
C THR A 497 -14.47 -2.78 -9.80
N ASP A 498 -15.30 -3.73 -9.34
CA ASP A 498 -14.86 -5.11 -9.02
C ASP A 498 -13.71 -5.14 -7.99
N THR A 499 -13.81 -4.29 -6.97
CA THR A 499 -12.80 -4.17 -5.91
C THR A 499 -13.44 -4.26 -4.54
N GLY A 500 -12.65 -4.65 -3.53
CA GLY A 500 -13.05 -4.61 -2.14
C GLY A 500 -12.19 -3.71 -1.27
N ALA A 501 -12.77 -3.10 -0.22
CA ALA A 501 -11.98 -2.36 0.77
C ALA A 501 -11.04 -3.32 1.51
N ILE A 502 -11.54 -4.50 1.87
CA ILE A 502 -10.75 -5.67 2.28
C ILE A 502 -11.02 -6.79 1.27
N TYR A 503 -9.98 -7.25 0.57
CA TYR A 503 -10.12 -8.12 -0.61
C TYR A 503 -9.07 -9.24 -0.62
N ALA A 504 -9.49 -10.45 -0.99
CA ALA A 504 -8.61 -11.54 -1.41
C ALA A 504 -9.30 -12.39 -2.48
N ASN A 505 -8.53 -13.23 -3.18
CA ASN A 505 -9.01 -13.92 -4.37
C ASN A 505 -8.41 -15.33 -4.60
N HIS A 506 -9.17 -16.20 -5.27
CA HIS A 506 -8.75 -17.39 -6.04
C HIS A 506 -8.10 -18.60 -5.33
N ASP A 507 -7.65 -18.57 -4.08
CA ASP A 507 -7.01 -19.74 -3.45
C ASP A 507 -7.86 -20.35 -2.33
N TRP A 508 -8.42 -21.54 -2.60
CA TRP A 508 -9.24 -22.31 -1.64
C TRP A 508 -8.53 -22.73 -0.36
N THR A 509 -7.21 -22.67 -0.33
CA THR A 509 -6.42 -23.13 0.81
C THR A 509 -5.99 -21.97 1.72
N GLU A 510 -6.44 -20.74 1.47
CA GLU A 510 -6.16 -19.52 2.24
C GLU A 510 -7.15 -19.30 3.41
N TRP A 511 -7.22 -20.30 4.31
CA TRP A 511 -8.16 -20.31 5.42
C TRP A 511 -7.63 -19.63 6.69
N GLY A 512 -8.58 -19.27 7.56
CA GLY A 512 -8.33 -18.88 8.95
C GLY A 512 -8.06 -17.39 9.14
N THR A 513 -8.15 -16.58 8.08
CA THR A 513 -8.08 -15.13 8.20
C THR A 513 -9.31 -14.58 8.94
N ARG A 514 -9.05 -13.67 9.88
CA ARG A 514 -10.04 -13.02 10.73
C ARG A 514 -10.11 -11.54 10.40
N VAL A 515 -11.27 -11.07 9.97
CA VAL A 515 -11.59 -9.67 9.65
C VAL A 515 -12.58 -9.16 10.68
N GLU A 516 -12.07 -8.46 11.70
CA GLU A 516 -12.85 -8.20 12.91
C GLU A 516 -12.91 -6.72 13.29
N TYR A 517 -14.09 -6.22 13.59
CA TYR A 517 -14.26 -4.91 14.23
C TYR A 517 -13.71 -3.72 13.42
N ASN A 518 -13.68 -3.83 12.09
CA ASN A 518 -13.29 -2.74 11.22
C ASN A 518 -14.48 -1.80 10.95
N VAL A 519 -14.20 -0.53 10.72
CA VAL A 519 -15.17 0.47 10.25
C VAL A 519 -14.81 0.84 8.81
N ILE A 520 -15.72 0.59 7.88
CA ILE A 520 -15.53 0.88 6.45
C ILE A 520 -16.62 1.84 6.01
N GLU A 521 -16.22 3.05 5.59
CA GLU A 521 -17.14 4.12 5.22
C GLU A 521 -16.83 4.63 3.80
N GLY A 522 -17.81 4.62 2.91
CA GLY A 522 -17.67 5.17 1.56
C GLY A 522 -16.73 4.36 0.65
N HIS A 523 -16.66 3.03 0.83
CA HIS A 523 -16.11 2.16 -0.20
C HIS A 523 -17.17 1.93 -1.28
N ALA A 524 -17.19 2.83 -2.26
CA ALA A 524 -18.20 2.89 -3.31
C ALA A 524 -17.62 3.53 -4.58
N ARG A 525 -18.04 3.01 -5.73
CA ARG A 525 -17.61 3.51 -7.04
C ARG A 525 -18.17 4.91 -7.32
N ARG A 526 -17.38 5.77 -7.96
CA ARG A 526 -17.81 7.10 -8.47
C ARG A 526 -18.12 7.09 -9.97
N MET A 527 -18.28 5.92 -10.55
CA MET A 527 -18.58 5.73 -11.97
C MET A 527 -19.77 4.80 -12.13
N ASP A 528 -20.53 5.01 -13.20
CA ASP A 528 -21.55 4.07 -13.66
C ASP A 528 -20.88 2.79 -14.15
N SER A 529 -21.37 1.62 -13.77
CA SER A 529 -20.83 0.32 -14.16
C SER A 529 -21.84 -0.76 -13.79
N ALA A 530 -21.77 -1.91 -14.46
CA ALA A 530 -22.52 -3.10 -14.03
C ALA A 530 -21.92 -3.72 -12.76
N PHE A 531 -20.64 -3.45 -12.48
CA PHE A 531 -19.89 -3.96 -11.34
C PHE A 531 -20.06 -3.04 -10.12
N PHE A 532 -19.94 -3.61 -8.93
CA PHE A 532 -20.05 -2.90 -7.65
C PHE A 532 -18.82 -3.19 -6.78
N ASN A 533 -18.65 -2.40 -5.72
CA ASN A 533 -17.50 -2.50 -4.82
C ASN A 533 -17.91 -2.93 -3.41
N PRO A 534 -17.77 -4.21 -3.02
CA PRO A 534 -18.06 -4.66 -1.67
C PRO A 534 -17.06 -4.11 -0.65
N ALA A 535 -17.49 -3.82 0.57
CA ALA A 535 -16.57 -3.43 1.64
C ALA A 535 -15.64 -4.59 2.02
N ILE A 536 -16.18 -5.80 2.21
CA ILE A 536 -15.39 -7.03 2.32
C ILE A 536 -15.76 -7.96 1.16
N TYR A 537 -14.79 -8.27 0.32
CA TYR A 537 -14.98 -9.05 -0.90
C TYR A 537 -14.14 -10.33 -0.88
N LEU A 538 -14.83 -11.46 -0.81
CA LEU A 538 -14.29 -12.81 -0.92
C LEU A 538 -14.49 -13.25 -2.36
N ASP A 539 -13.54 -12.86 -3.21
CA ASP A 539 -13.59 -13.12 -4.64
C ASP A 539 -13.05 -14.52 -4.96
N GLY A 540 -13.43 -15.05 -6.12
CA GLY A 540 -12.87 -16.27 -6.71
C GLY A 540 -12.88 -17.48 -5.78
N ALA A 541 -13.98 -17.65 -5.04
CA ALA A 541 -14.18 -18.73 -4.08
C ALA A 541 -13.25 -18.73 -2.85
N SER A 542 -12.69 -17.58 -2.49
CA SER A 542 -12.02 -17.37 -1.18
C SER A 542 -12.90 -17.86 -0.02
N SER A 543 -12.32 -18.62 0.90
CA SER A 543 -13.06 -19.48 1.84
C SER A 543 -12.43 -19.51 3.23
N GLY A 544 -13.20 -19.92 4.25
CA GLY A 544 -12.70 -20.16 5.61
C GLY A 544 -12.39 -18.90 6.41
N TRP A 545 -13.06 -17.78 6.11
CA TRP A 545 -12.84 -16.52 6.83
C TRP A 545 -13.76 -16.39 8.04
N THR A 546 -13.31 -15.63 9.04
CA THR A 546 -14.19 -15.10 10.09
C THR A 546 -14.35 -13.61 9.89
N ILE A 547 -15.59 -13.15 9.67
CA ILE A 547 -15.96 -11.75 9.45
C ILE A 547 -16.88 -11.34 10.58
N LYS A 548 -16.33 -10.66 11.59
CA LYS A 548 -17.02 -10.41 12.85
C LYS A 548 -17.08 -8.95 13.24
N GLY A 549 -18.25 -8.46 13.63
CA GLY A 549 -18.33 -7.18 14.35
C GLY A 549 -17.98 -5.94 13.51
N ASN A 550 -17.94 -6.04 12.18
CA ASN A 550 -17.58 -4.93 11.30
C ASN A 550 -18.78 -4.01 11.05
N VAL A 551 -18.49 -2.73 10.84
CA VAL A 551 -19.48 -1.70 10.49
C VAL A 551 -19.18 -1.19 9.08
N PHE A 552 -20.15 -1.33 8.18
CA PHE A 552 -20.10 -0.83 6.81
C PHE A 552 -21.05 0.36 6.68
N LYS A 553 -20.59 1.48 6.13
CA LYS A 553 -21.40 2.69 5.98
C LYS A 553 -21.27 3.28 4.58
N SER A 554 -22.41 3.50 3.93
CA SER A 554 -22.46 4.11 2.59
C SER A 554 -21.56 3.38 1.58
N CYS A 555 -21.55 2.04 1.64
CA CYS A 555 -20.84 1.16 0.70
C CYS A 555 -21.82 0.57 -0.32
N ASP A 556 -21.34 0.08 -1.47
CA ASP A 556 -22.23 -0.63 -2.39
C ASP A 556 -22.76 -1.92 -1.74
N VAL A 557 -21.86 -2.74 -1.21
CA VAL A 557 -22.20 -3.99 -0.53
C VAL A 557 -21.41 -4.09 0.76
N GLY A 558 -22.01 -4.54 1.86
CA GLY A 558 -21.27 -4.81 3.10
C GLY A 558 -20.29 -5.97 2.94
N VAL A 559 -20.81 -7.18 2.73
CA VAL A 559 -20.00 -8.39 2.48
C VAL A 559 -20.45 -9.06 1.19
N PHE A 560 -19.50 -9.43 0.33
CA PHE A 560 -19.76 -10.25 -0.85
C PHE A 560 -18.93 -11.53 -0.81
N VAL A 561 -19.62 -12.68 -0.80
CA VAL A 561 -19.03 -14.00 -0.98
C VAL A 561 -19.35 -14.48 -2.38
N LEU A 562 -18.32 -14.56 -3.24
CA LEU A 562 -18.45 -15.07 -4.60
C LEU A 562 -17.80 -16.46 -4.69
N GLY A 563 -18.62 -17.52 -4.64
CA GLY A 563 -18.19 -18.92 -4.71
C GLY A 563 -17.59 -19.49 -3.41
N GLY A 564 -17.41 -18.68 -2.37
CA GLY A 564 -16.68 -19.05 -1.15
C GLY A 564 -17.42 -19.99 -0.19
N HIS A 565 -16.67 -20.79 0.57
CA HIS A 565 -17.15 -21.83 1.48
C HIS A 565 -16.70 -21.60 2.91
N ASN A 566 -17.41 -22.21 3.87
CA ASN A 566 -17.00 -22.30 5.27
C ASN A 566 -16.68 -20.94 5.93
N ASN A 567 -17.28 -19.85 5.45
CA ASN A 567 -17.09 -18.53 6.04
C ASN A 567 -18.04 -18.34 7.23
N THR A 568 -17.56 -17.67 8.27
CA THR A 568 -18.34 -17.30 9.45
C THR A 568 -18.55 -15.78 9.47
N ILE A 569 -19.77 -15.32 9.22
CA ILE A 569 -20.15 -13.92 9.12
C ILE A 569 -21.08 -13.58 10.28
N VAL A 570 -20.58 -12.93 11.32
CA VAL A 570 -21.33 -12.76 12.56
C VAL A 570 -21.28 -11.34 13.12
N ASP A 571 -22.40 -10.87 13.65
CA ASP A 571 -22.48 -9.61 14.40
C ASP A 571 -22.04 -8.36 13.59
N ASN A 572 -22.32 -8.31 12.29
CA ASN A 572 -21.94 -7.17 11.42
C ASN A 572 -23.11 -6.20 11.18
N VAL A 573 -22.78 -4.95 10.84
CA VAL A 573 -23.75 -3.89 10.51
C VAL A 573 -23.48 -3.32 9.13
N ALA A 574 -24.51 -3.20 8.30
CA ALA A 574 -24.50 -2.38 7.09
C ALA A 574 -25.49 -1.22 7.23
N SER A 575 -24.98 0.01 7.21
CA SER A 575 -25.69 1.26 7.37
C SER A 575 -25.67 2.06 6.07
N ASP A 576 -26.84 2.43 5.53
CA ASP A 576 -26.93 3.23 4.29
C ASP A 576 -26.17 2.60 3.10
N CYS A 577 -26.03 1.26 3.08
CA CYS A 577 -25.41 0.57 1.96
C CYS A 577 -26.45 0.31 0.85
N TYR A 578 -25.99 0.00 -0.37
CA TYR A 578 -26.92 -0.49 -1.39
C TYR A 578 -27.45 -1.89 -1.03
N ALA A 579 -26.58 -2.82 -0.63
CA ALA A 579 -26.95 -4.10 -0.02
C ALA A 579 -26.06 -4.46 1.18
N SER A 580 -26.53 -5.34 2.05
CA SER A 580 -25.78 -5.72 3.27
C SER A 580 -24.87 -6.94 3.05
N LEU A 581 -25.44 -8.02 2.49
CA LEU A 581 -24.75 -9.28 2.27
C LEU A 581 -25.18 -9.89 0.93
N LEU A 582 -24.21 -10.33 0.15
CA LEU A 582 -24.37 -11.12 -1.06
C LEU A 582 -23.64 -12.45 -0.92
N ILE A 583 -24.31 -13.56 -1.24
CA ILE A 583 -23.69 -14.89 -1.34
C ILE A 583 -24.11 -15.51 -2.67
N TYR A 584 -23.16 -15.61 -3.60
CA TYR A 584 -23.43 -15.99 -5.00
C TYR A 584 -22.56 -17.17 -5.41
N ALA A 585 -23.10 -18.02 -6.28
CA ALA A 585 -22.28 -18.98 -7.01
C ALA A 585 -21.24 -18.24 -7.86
N PHE A 586 -20.04 -18.81 -7.96
CA PHE A 586 -19.10 -18.36 -8.97
C PHE A 586 -19.56 -18.93 -10.30
N GLU A 587 -20.07 -18.07 -11.17
CA GLU A 587 -20.41 -18.45 -12.54
C GLU A 587 -19.40 -17.79 -13.49
N SER A 588 -19.08 -18.49 -14.58
CA SER A 588 -18.17 -18.01 -15.61
C SER A 588 -18.54 -18.64 -16.94
N SER A 589 -18.27 -17.95 -18.05
CA SER A 589 -18.38 -18.52 -19.39
C SER A 589 -17.35 -19.63 -19.66
N ASN A 590 -16.31 -19.74 -18.82
CA ASN A 590 -15.31 -20.80 -18.88
C ASN A 590 -15.03 -21.39 -17.49
N PRO A 591 -15.98 -22.12 -16.88
CA PRO A 591 -15.86 -22.60 -15.50
C PRO A 591 -14.72 -23.61 -15.32
N GLN A 592 -14.44 -24.43 -16.35
CA GLN A 592 -13.38 -25.43 -16.32
C GLN A 592 -11.98 -24.82 -16.16
N ALA A 593 -11.72 -23.67 -16.81
CA ALA A 593 -10.45 -22.96 -16.66
C ALA A 593 -10.24 -22.43 -15.23
N TYR A 594 -11.28 -21.87 -14.62
CA TYR A 594 -11.23 -21.41 -13.23
C TYR A 594 -11.01 -22.56 -12.25
N LEU A 595 -11.76 -23.65 -12.40
CA LEU A 595 -11.59 -24.87 -11.59
C LEU A 595 -10.17 -25.44 -11.69
N ALA A 596 -9.62 -25.56 -12.91
CA ALA A 596 -8.24 -26.00 -13.12
C ALA A 596 -7.22 -25.06 -12.47
N GLY A 597 -7.44 -23.75 -12.56
CA GLY A 597 -6.63 -22.74 -11.89
C GLY A 597 -6.65 -22.90 -10.37
N TRP A 598 -7.83 -23.04 -9.76
CA TRP A 598 -8.00 -23.25 -8.33
C TRP A 598 -7.38 -24.56 -7.85
N ARG A 599 -7.52 -25.65 -8.60
CA ARG A 599 -6.82 -26.93 -8.32
C ARG A 599 -5.30 -26.77 -8.37
N THR A 600 -4.79 -25.97 -9.30
CA THR A 600 -3.36 -25.64 -9.42
C THR A 600 -2.85 -24.80 -8.26
N LEU A 601 -3.66 -23.86 -7.75
CA LEU A 601 -3.32 -23.08 -6.56
C LEU A 601 -3.34 -23.98 -5.31
N ALA A 602 -4.41 -24.76 -5.14
CA ALA A 602 -4.57 -25.67 -4.00
C ALA A 602 -3.46 -26.74 -3.92
N SER A 603 -2.94 -27.22 -5.06
CA SER A 603 -1.85 -28.20 -5.08
C SER A 603 -0.51 -27.67 -4.55
N ARG A 604 -0.37 -26.34 -4.39
CA ARG A 604 0.80 -25.69 -3.78
C ARG A 604 0.76 -25.77 -2.24
N ALA A 605 -0.39 -26.06 -1.65
CA ALA A 605 -0.55 -26.18 -0.20
C ALA A 605 -0.53 -27.67 0.22
N PRO A 606 0.20 -28.04 1.28
CA PRO A 606 0.21 -29.42 1.80
C PRO A 606 -1.01 -29.68 2.70
N TYR A 607 -2.23 -29.46 2.18
CA TYR A 607 -3.48 -29.53 2.93
C TYR A 607 -3.81 -30.91 3.52
N SER A 608 -3.15 -31.97 3.02
CA SER A 608 -3.25 -33.35 3.55
C SER A 608 -2.27 -33.65 4.69
N SER A 609 -1.36 -32.74 5.02
CA SER A 609 -0.43 -32.91 6.14
C SER A 609 -1.16 -32.82 7.49
N SER A 610 -0.59 -33.41 8.54
CA SER A 610 -1.17 -33.39 9.89
C SER A 610 -1.36 -31.97 10.43
N VAL A 611 -0.42 -31.06 10.16
CA VAL A 611 -0.51 -29.66 10.58
C VAL A 611 -1.72 -28.97 9.94
N TRP A 612 -1.92 -29.16 8.64
CA TRP A 612 -3.04 -28.57 7.92
C TRP A 612 -4.38 -29.21 8.27
N GLN A 613 -4.45 -30.54 8.40
CA GLN A 613 -5.70 -31.23 8.78
C GLN A 613 -6.13 -30.88 10.20
N THR A 614 -5.18 -30.68 11.12
CA THR A 614 -5.47 -30.25 12.49
C THR A 614 -5.94 -28.79 12.53
N THR A 615 -5.32 -27.92 11.72
CA THR A 615 -5.65 -26.48 11.70
C THR A 615 -6.94 -26.18 10.92
N PHE A 616 -7.15 -26.87 9.80
CA PHE A 616 -8.27 -26.69 8.86
C PHE A 616 -8.97 -28.02 8.55
N PRO A 617 -9.65 -28.64 9.53
CA PRO A 617 -10.27 -29.96 9.34
C PRO A 617 -11.30 -30.00 8.22
N GLY A 618 -11.99 -28.88 7.95
CA GLY A 618 -12.98 -28.75 6.87
C GLY A 618 -12.39 -28.65 5.47
N LEU A 619 -11.10 -28.28 5.32
CA LEU A 619 -10.50 -28.01 4.00
C LEU A 619 -10.33 -29.29 3.18
N SER A 620 -9.90 -30.38 3.82
CA SER A 620 -9.79 -31.69 3.14
C SER A 620 -11.16 -32.19 2.64
N ALA A 621 -12.21 -31.98 3.43
CA ALA A 621 -13.57 -32.35 3.04
C ALA A 621 -14.09 -31.50 1.87
N LEU A 622 -13.78 -30.19 1.86
CA LEU A 622 -14.10 -29.32 0.73
C LEU A 622 -13.42 -29.80 -0.56
N LEU A 623 -12.10 -30.03 -0.52
CA LEU A 623 -11.32 -30.39 -1.71
C LEU A 623 -11.62 -31.79 -2.25
N ALA A 624 -12.25 -32.66 -1.46
CA ALA A 624 -12.71 -33.98 -1.88
C ALA A 624 -14.04 -33.95 -2.68
N ARG A 625 -14.73 -32.81 -2.73
CA ARG A 625 -16.00 -32.67 -3.48
C ARG A 625 -15.77 -32.64 -5.00
N PRO A 626 -16.80 -33.01 -5.80
CA PRO A 626 -16.75 -32.88 -7.25
C PRO A 626 -16.70 -31.41 -7.66
N ASP A 627 -16.03 -31.12 -8.78
CA ASP A 627 -15.80 -29.76 -9.25
C ASP A 627 -17.08 -28.95 -9.48
N SER A 628 -18.17 -29.61 -9.87
CA SER A 628 -19.50 -29.01 -10.02
C SER A 628 -20.06 -28.41 -8.73
N GLU A 629 -19.56 -28.84 -7.57
CA GLU A 629 -19.97 -28.32 -6.26
C GLU A 629 -19.05 -27.24 -5.71
N LEU A 630 -17.82 -27.12 -6.23
CA LEU A 630 -16.81 -26.20 -5.69
C LEU A 630 -17.06 -24.72 -6.06
N MET A 631 -17.91 -24.48 -7.06
CA MET A 631 -18.29 -23.12 -7.48
C MET A 631 -19.52 -22.59 -6.72
N ILE A 632 -20.18 -23.43 -5.92
CA ILE A 632 -21.42 -23.10 -5.21
C ILE A 632 -21.09 -22.91 -3.73
N PRO A 633 -21.33 -21.72 -3.13
CA PRO A 633 -21.06 -21.46 -1.72
C PRO A 633 -21.74 -22.48 -0.79
N ARG A 634 -20.97 -23.13 0.09
CA ARG A 634 -21.47 -24.09 1.07
C ARG A 634 -20.92 -23.82 2.48
N ASN A 635 -21.65 -24.31 3.48
CA ASN A 635 -21.25 -24.28 4.89
C ASN A 635 -20.90 -22.88 5.43
N ASN A 636 -21.40 -21.82 4.78
CA ASN A 636 -21.28 -20.48 5.31
C ASN A 636 -22.27 -20.30 6.47
N VAL A 637 -21.81 -19.69 7.55
CA VAL A 637 -22.62 -19.38 8.73
C VAL A 637 -22.79 -17.87 8.81
N VAL A 638 -24.04 -17.42 8.76
CA VAL A 638 -24.43 -16.02 8.93
C VAL A 638 -25.30 -15.91 10.17
N ARG A 639 -24.89 -15.05 11.10
CA ARG A 639 -25.64 -14.80 12.36
C ARG A 639 -25.61 -13.32 12.70
N ASN A 640 -26.73 -12.77 13.17
CA ASN A 640 -26.77 -11.42 13.76
C ASN A 640 -26.27 -10.32 12.81
N PHE A 641 -26.83 -10.23 11.61
CA PHE A 641 -26.48 -9.17 10.66
C PHE A 641 -27.56 -8.08 10.68
N VAL A 642 -27.16 -6.85 11.02
CA VAL A 642 -28.05 -5.69 11.05
C VAL A 642 -27.93 -4.89 9.75
N THR A 643 -29.07 -4.63 9.13
CA THR A 643 -29.24 -3.74 7.99
C THR A 643 -29.99 -2.50 8.43
N PHE A 644 -29.27 -1.38 8.56
CA PHE A 644 -29.81 -0.12 9.02
C PHE A 644 -29.91 0.89 7.86
N GLN A 645 -31.11 1.37 7.54
CA GLN A 645 -31.34 2.40 6.51
C GLN A 645 -30.81 2.10 5.08
N SER A 646 -30.34 0.88 4.81
CA SER A 646 -29.85 0.47 3.49
C SER A 646 -30.97 0.39 2.43
N ARG A 647 -30.58 0.52 1.15
CA ARG A 647 -31.53 0.60 0.03
C ARG A 647 -32.20 -0.74 -0.28
N ARG A 648 -31.46 -1.85 -0.17
CA ARG A 648 -31.97 -3.22 -0.31
C ARG A 648 -31.86 -4.01 1.00
N GLY A 649 -32.62 -5.10 1.08
CA GLY A 649 -32.69 -5.97 2.26
C GLY A 649 -31.37 -6.64 2.65
N SER A 650 -31.39 -7.35 3.77
CA SER A 650 -30.19 -7.87 4.44
C SER A 650 -29.41 -8.96 3.69
N LEU A 651 -30.06 -9.74 2.82
CA LEU A 651 -29.42 -10.82 2.07
C LEU A 651 -30.01 -10.89 0.66
N LEU A 652 -29.14 -10.93 -0.36
CA LEU A 652 -29.51 -11.32 -1.72
C LEU A 652 -28.71 -12.57 -2.12
N THR A 653 -29.40 -13.55 -2.68
CA THR A 653 -28.82 -14.80 -3.19
C THR A 653 -29.21 -14.97 -4.65
N GLY A 654 -28.26 -15.32 -5.50
CA GLY A 654 -28.49 -15.45 -6.95
C GLY A 654 -27.61 -16.54 -7.58
N LYS A 655 -27.98 -16.91 -8.81
CA LYS A 655 -27.19 -17.81 -9.67
C LYS A 655 -25.99 -17.07 -10.27
N SER A 656 -26.24 -15.98 -11.00
CA SER A 656 -25.22 -15.13 -11.60
C SER A 656 -25.12 -13.77 -10.91
N TRP A 657 -23.92 -13.19 -10.83
CA TRP A 657 -23.68 -11.85 -10.28
C TRP A 657 -23.85 -10.72 -11.31
N TRP A 658 -23.95 -11.05 -12.61
CA TRP A 658 -24.16 -10.09 -13.71
C TRP A 658 -25.61 -9.96 -14.17
N ASP A 659 -26.51 -10.89 -13.85
CA ASP A 659 -27.94 -10.70 -14.13
C ASP A 659 -28.57 -9.89 -13.01
N ASN A 660 -29.33 -8.87 -13.41
CA ASN A 660 -30.14 -7.96 -12.60
C ASN A 660 -30.52 -8.58 -11.24
N PRO A 661 -30.19 -7.97 -10.09
CA PRO A 661 -30.34 -8.60 -8.78
C PRO A 661 -31.80 -8.95 -8.49
N VAL A 662 -32.15 -10.19 -8.77
CA VAL A 662 -33.42 -10.82 -8.44
C VAL A 662 -33.47 -10.99 -6.93
N LEU A 663 -34.52 -10.46 -6.30
CA LEU A 663 -34.87 -10.80 -4.93
C LEU A 663 -35.18 -12.30 -4.86
N ILE A 664 -34.43 -13.01 -4.01
CA ILE A 664 -34.71 -14.32 -3.44
C ILE A 664 -35.09 -15.41 -4.47
N THR A 665 -34.15 -16.32 -4.75
CA THR A 665 -34.53 -17.74 -4.92
C THR A 665 -34.32 -18.47 -3.58
N PRO A 666 -35.34 -19.15 -3.04
CA PRO A 666 -35.22 -20.00 -1.83
C PRO A 666 -34.26 -21.19 -1.98
N SER A 667 -33.56 -21.31 -3.11
CA SER A 667 -32.76 -22.47 -3.50
C SER A 667 -31.27 -22.38 -3.14
N VAL A 668 -30.84 -21.39 -2.35
CA VAL A 668 -29.45 -21.27 -1.84
C VAL A 668 -29.37 -21.41 -0.31
N THR A 669 -30.45 -21.08 0.40
CA THR A 669 -30.49 -21.06 1.87
C THR A 669 -30.87 -22.39 2.54
N ALA A 670 -31.49 -23.33 1.82
CA ALA A 670 -31.92 -24.62 2.40
C ALA A 670 -31.26 -25.86 1.77
N THR A 671 -30.58 -25.72 0.62
CA THR A 671 -30.10 -26.85 -0.20
C THR A 671 -28.58 -27.02 -0.22
N ASN A 672 -27.83 -26.02 0.24
CA ASN A 672 -26.35 -25.97 0.12
C ASN A 672 -25.61 -25.93 1.47
N GLU A 673 -26.24 -26.38 2.56
CA GLU A 673 -25.61 -26.45 3.90
C GLU A 673 -25.24 -25.06 4.51
N ASN A 674 -25.63 -23.94 3.88
CA ASN A 674 -25.45 -22.61 4.46
C ASN A 674 -26.47 -22.36 5.58
N GLN A 675 -26.05 -21.72 6.66
CA GLN A 675 -26.90 -21.39 7.81
C GLN A 675 -27.04 -19.88 7.92
N VAL A 676 -28.27 -19.36 7.85
CA VAL A 676 -28.55 -17.92 7.99
C VAL A 676 -29.57 -17.72 9.09
N THR A 677 -29.17 -17.02 10.15
CA THR A 677 -30.01 -16.74 11.33
C THR A 677 -29.80 -15.30 11.82
N GLY A 678 -30.77 -14.75 12.55
CA GLY A 678 -30.61 -13.43 13.19
C GLY A 678 -30.36 -12.26 12.22
N MET A 679 -31.08 -12.20 11.10
CA MET A 679 -31.02 -11.04 10.20
C MET A 679 -32.04 -9.99 10.64
N LEU A 680 -31.62 -8.74 10.80
CA LEU A 680 -32.51 -7.62 11.16
C LEU A 680 -32.40 -6.49 10.15
N THR A 681 -33.51 -6.17 9.48
CA THR A 681 -33.64 -4.94 8.70
C THR A 681 -34.43 -3.91 9.50
N THR A 682 -33.88 -2.72 9.71
CA THR A 682 -34.55 -1.64 10.46
C THR A 682 -34.18 -0.26 9.92
N ARG A 683 -35.06 0.72 10.14
CA ARG A 683 -34.77 2.15 9.96
C ARG A 683 -34.80 2.92 11.29
N ASP A 684 -35.13 2.24 12.38
CA ASP A 684 -35.30 2.81 13.71
C ASP A 684 -33.95 2.94 14.41
N ALA A 685 -33.44 4.17 14.49
CA ALA A 685 -32.19 4.48 15.16
C ALA A 685 -32.27 4.31 16.69
N SER A 686 -33.47 4.34 17.28
CA SER A 686 -33.67 4.22 18.73
C SER A 686 -33.32 2.83 19.28
N MET A 687 -33.16 1.85 18.38
CA MET A 687 -32.69 0.50 18.73
C MET A 687 -31.23 0.48 19.22
N PHE A 688 -30.46 1.53 18.96
CA PHE A 688 -29.02 1.57 19.20
C PHE A 688 -28.61 2.74 20.08
N GLU A 689 -27.46 2.64 20.76
CA GLU A 689 -26.91 3.71 21.60
C GLU A 689 -26.78 5.04 20.81
N ASN A 690 -26.09 5.01 19.66
CA ASN A 690 -25.99 6.15 18.75
C ASN A 690 -25.59 5.70 17.32
N ALA A 691 -26.55 5.17 16.56
CA ALA A 691 -26.32 4.65 15.20
C ALA A 691 -25.65 5.67 14.25
N PHE A 692 -25.97 6.96 14.37
CA PHE A 692 -25.41 8.00 13.51
C PHE A 692 -23.92 8.31 13.82
N ALA A 693 -23.45 7.96 15.01
CA ALA A 693 -22.04 8.01 15.40
C ALA A 693 -21.34 6.65 15.23
N ASN A 694 -21.92 5.73 14.44
CA ASN A 694 -21.50 4.34 14.28
C ASN A 694 -21.62 3.47 15.54
N ASP A 695 -22.28 3.93 16.60
CA ASP A 695 -22.49 3.15 17.83
C ASP A 695 -23.76 2.32 17.73
N PHE A 696 -23.59 1.12 17.18
CA PHE A 696 -24.68 0.16 16.97
C PHE A 696 -24.92 -0.76 18.17
N ARG A 697 -24.33 -0.50 19.34
CA ARG A 697 -24.67 -1.28 20.55
C ARG A 697 -26.18 -1.24 20.77
N PRO A 698 -26.86 -2.40 20.88
CA PRO A 698 -28.31 -2.42 20.99
C PRO A 698 -28.76 -1.92 22.36
N ARG A 699 -29.79 -1.09 22.41
CA ARG A 699 -30.44 -0.70 23.67
C ARG A 699 -31.27 -1.86 24.20
N ALA A 700 -31.27 -2.05 25.52
CA ALA A 700 -32.05 -3.12 26.17
C ALA A 700 -33.54 -3.06 25.79
N GLY A 701 -34.15 -4.23 25.58
CA GLY A 701 -35.58 -4.35 25.22
C GLY A 701 -35.90 -4.03 23.76
N THR A 702 -34.90 -3.90 22.89
CA THR A 702 -35.10 -3.69 21.45
C THR A 702 -34.92 -5.01 20.68
N PRO A 703 -35.51 -5.15 19.48
CA PRO A 703 -35.27 -6.32 18.63
C PRO A 703 -33.78 -6.56 18.32
N ALA A 704 -32.99 -5.49 18.27
CA ALA A 704 -31.54 -5.59 18.11
C ALA A 704 -30.86 -6.26 19.33
N ALA A 705 -31.35 -6.02 20.55
CA ALA A 705 -30.84 -6.67 21.76
C ALA A 705 -31.25 -8.16 21.84
N GLU A 706 -32.45 -8.50 21.38
CA GLU A 706 -32.98 -9.87 21.38
C GLU A 706 -32.24 -10.82 20.43
N LEU A 707 -31.57 -10.30 19.40
CA LEU A 707 -30.69 -11.08 18.51
C LEU A 707 -29.45 -11.65 19.22
N GLY A 708 -29.13 -11.18 20.43
CA GLY A 708 -27.81 -11.43 21.05
C GLY A 708 -26.67 -10.82 20.23
N PHE A 709 -26.98 -9.75 19.49
CA PHE A 709 -26.08 -8.96 18.67
C PHE A 709 -25.14 -8.15 19.57
N SER A 710 -23.83 -8.33 19.42
CA SER A 710 -22.81 -7.68 20.26
C SER A 710 -21.79 -6.94 19.39
N PRO A 711 -22.16 -5.81 18.77
CA PRO A 711 -21.24 -5.02 17.97
C PRO A 711 -20.23 -4.29 18.85
N VAL A 712 -19.11 -3.90 18.26
CA VAL A 712 -18.07 -3.12 18.94
C VAL A 712 -18.45 -1.65 18.98
N ALA A 713 -18.23 -1.02 20.13
CA ALA A 713 -18.40 0.42 20.31
C ALA A 713 -17.39 1.18 19.42
N PRO A 714 -17.75 2.33 18.81
CA PRO A 714 -16.87 3.08 17.91
C PRO A 714 -15.51 3.42 18.54
N ASN A 715 -15.49 3.73 19.84
CA ASN A 715 -14.27 4.02 20.60
C ASN A 715 -13.35 2.80 20.85
N GLN A 716 -13.80 1.59 20.52
CA GLN A 716 -13.04 0.35 20.56
C GLN A 716 -12.66 -0.15 19.15
N ALA A 717 -13.23 0.44 18.09
CA ALA A 717 -12.96 0.15 16.68
C ALA A 717 -11.97 1.18 16.10
N GLY A 718 -10.71 1.11 16.51
CA GLY A 718 -9.65 1.97 15.96
C GLY A 718 -9.87 3.47 16.22
N ARG A 719 -8.99 4.33 15.68
CA ARG A 719 -9.10 5.80 15.81
C ARG A 719 -10.38 6.30 15.13
N THR A 720 -11.48 6.42 15.86
CA THR A 720 -12.60 7.28 15.43
C THR A 720 -12.17 8.71 15.69
N ASP A 721 -11.83 9.39 14.60
CA ASP A 721 -11.31 10.76 14.53
C ASP A 721 -11.88 11.68 15.63
N ASN A 722 -11.07 11.85 16.68
CA ASN A 722 -11.22 12.91 17.66
C ASN A 722 -9.92 13.70 17.65
N SER A 723 -9.48 14.14 16.47
CA SER A 723 -8.39 15.10 16.40
C SER A 723 -8.46 16.00 15.18
N THR A 724 -9.09 17.14 15.41
CA THR A 724 -8.69 18.49 14.97
C THR A 724 -7.18 18.82 15.11
N VAL A 725 -6.29 17.84 15.33
CA VAL A 725 -4.87 18.01 15.70
C VAL A 725 -3.91 17.61 14.57
N LEU A 726 -4.36 16.96 13.48
CA LEU A 726 -3.47 16.64 12.34
C LEU A 726 -3.75 17.44 11.05
N ARG A 727 -4.88 18.18 10.98
CA ARG A 727 -5.16 19.06 9.84
C ARG A 727 -4.41 20.40 9.87
N SER A 728 -3.62 20.70 10.91
CA SER A 728 -2.96 22.02 11.06
C SER A 728 -1.48 22.07 10.68
N ASN A 729 -0.78 20.96 10.42
CA ASN A 729 0.68 21.00 10.23
C ASN A 729 1.16 20.86 8.78
N ALA A 730 0.26 20.88 7.78
CA ALA A 730 0.63 20.98 6.36
C ALA A 730 0.55 22.42 5.80
N ARG A 731 0.31 23.43 6.66
CA ARG A 731 0.42 24.86 6.33
C ARG A 731 1.27 25.59 7.37
N VAL A 732 2.54 25.19 7.46
CA VAL A 732 3.64 26.00 7.98
C VAL A 732 4.76 25.73 6.96
N GLY A 733 5.11 26.58 6.02
CA GLY A 733 5.44 27.99 6.11
C GLY A 733 6.83 28.11 5.46
N TRP A 734 6.84 28.51 4.17
CA TRP A 734 7.97 28.83 3.27
C TRP A 734 8.67 27.68 2.53
#